data_AF-A0A174H1J0-F1
#
_entry.id   AF-A0A174H1J0-F1
#
_cell.length_a   1.000
_cell.length_b   1.000
_cell.length_c   1.000
_cell.angle_alpha   90.00
_cell.angle_beta   90.00
_cell.angle_gamma   90.00
#
_symmetry.space_group_name_H-M   'P 1'
#
loop_
_entity.id
_entity.type
_entity.pdbx_description
1 polymer ?
#
loop_
_entity_poly.entity_id
_entity_poly.type
_entity_poly.pdbx_seq_one_letter_code
_entity_poly.pdbx_strand_id
1 'polypeptide(L)'
;MPSKKRATPISLQPLDGMQIKKEDYKLVYVGKLSGNMSLDDIFERFNIDRPEDFRGHSLSVSDIIVLNDGEKVTAHFVDSISFEQLDSFLNLEEQVLSELAYEVGERYFAIQRTEEGYDYSFYDEDFRLMDGGVYENDQISIEEAAEELLEDEGWTGERIRGDYDQLMEKVEEMDEVVMAEIQKSQGEYKPLAKVEELEEANYNMIDNVLNNMPPKKEPYLEYFATECDEFHDMGAYEKSTDVNQIAAVYEKYRENPKTAYLGCSMGIIYRDPEDSYYDEAEFAIVKGNTVFGNLMDDVRFYGELALVREGIEKIHEALPDYKYVPMRDVREAMYPEKMTTEQLAEALDEIAEAFDPYEYRDNVERGENTVQEVMLDLRSGNIHSYISYLKDIVDEECDLSVRAGVLIERLKAYEPELLKDMEPMVYVNYCEESDLMNPRCQKLSELDAKTAEMDKEWYAKRDPKTEEPTKIAKIYVTVYYAEKGEQMLHHFKKSMDIGNGHGGIVSQLKYDNEMKLTDEYWINYQKGKGSEEFQKYMEDLTDMQNHVLPYLQSFCNLEEKGVKERREQQIAERYEGRADERVTSTEANEVVKDVGKTDRKPAQQKQAVDGKDKKLSIHERLEINKRIIQEKQGKDKTERGVDLGVRTV
;
A
#
# COMPACT_ATOMS: atom_id res chain seq x y z
N MET A 1 -7.63 -46.07 -23.99
CA MET A 1 -6.64 -44.99 -24.11
C MET A 1 -7.04 -44.08 -25.27
N PRO A 2 -6.87 -42.76 -25.16
CA PRO A 2 -7.57 -41.92 -24.18
C PRO A 2 -8.13 -40.64 -24.85
N SER A 3 -9.34 -40.22 -24.46
CA SER A 3 -9.65 -39.07 -23.59
C SER A 3 -9.61 -37.69 -24.26
N LYS A 4 -10.80 -37.10 -24.35
CA LYS A 4 -11.06 -35.68 -24.60
C LYS A 4 -10.18 -34.79 -23.70
N LYS A 5 -9.50 -33.82 -24.31
CA LYS A 5 -9.26 -32.49 -23.72
C LYS A 5 -9.50 -31.46 -24.83
N ARG A 6 -10.60 -30.70 -24.73
CA ARG A 6 -10.74 -29.44 -25.43
C ARG A 6 -9.75 -28.49 -24.75
N ALA A 7 -8.72 -28.05 -25.45
CA ALA A 7 -7.98 -26.87 -25.06
C ALA A 7 -8.77 -25.67 -25.61
N THR A 8 -9.31 -24.88 -24.68
CA THR A 8 -9.71 -23.49 -24.92
C THR A 8 -8.50 -22.72 -25.46
N PRO A 9 -8.66 -21.78 -26.41
CA PRO A 9 -7.57 -20.88 -26.74
C PRO A 9 -7.33 -19.99 -25.53
N ILE A 10 -6.09 -20.01 -25.02
CA ILE A 10 -5.59 -19.03 -24.08
C ILE A 10 -5.54 -17.71 -24.88
N SER A 11 -6.56 -16.89 -24.70
CA SER A 11 -6.46 -15.46 -24.96
C SER A 11 -5.43 -14.94 -23.95
N LEU A 12 -4.18 -14.81 -24.37
CA LEU A 12 -3.24 -13.94 -23.67
C LEU A 12 -3.75 -12.52 -23.92
N GLN A 13 -4.66 -12.06 -23.05
CA GLN A 13 -4.87 -10.62 -22.90
C GLN A 13 -3.50 -10.02 -22.53
N PRO A 14 -3.19 -8.78 -22.95
CA PRO A 14 -2.04 -8.06 -22.43
C PRO A 14 -2.08 -8.13 -20.90
N LEU A 15 -0.96 -8.43 -20.25
CA LEU A 15 -0.86 -8.51 -18.78
C LEU A 15 -1.67 -7.37 -18.14
N ASP A 16 -2.54 -7.73 -17.19
CA ASP A 16 -3.43 -6.81 -16.47
C ASP A 16 -2.70 -5.50 -16.12
N GLY A 17 -3.14 -4.41 -16.76
CA GLY A 17 -2.80 -3.03 -16.37
C GLY A 17 -2.09 -2.15 -17.40
N MET A 18 -1.63 -2.65 -18.56
CA MET A 18 -0.94 -1.79 -19.55
C MET A 18 -1.88 -1.33 -20.67
N GLN A 19 -2.42 -0.11 -20.54
CA GLN A 19 -3.27 0.50 -21.56
C GLN A 19 -2.42 1.03 -22.72
N ILE A 20 -2.63 0.53 -23.95
CA ILE A 20 -1.93 1.01 -25.15
C ILE A 20 -2.52 2.37 -25.55
N LYS A 21 -1.76 3.44 -25.31
CA LYS A 21 -2.16 4.82 -25.56
C LYS A 21 -1.58 5.34 -26.88
N LYS A 22 -2.33 6.14 -27.63
CA LYS A 22 -1.89 6.68 -28.93
C LYS A 22 -0.65 7.56 -28.80
N GLU A 23 -0.53 8.24 -27.66
CA GLU A 23 0.52 9.21 -27.33
C GLU A 23 1.92 8.56 -27.28
N ASP A 24 1.96 7.25 -26.99
CA ASP A 24 3.21 6.47 -26.95
C ASP A 24 3.71 6.08 -28.35
N TYR A 25 2.91 6.34 -29.40
CA TYR A 25 3.19 5.94 -30.77
C TYR A 25 3.35 7.12 -31.71
N LYS A 26 4.32 7.00 -32.62
CA LYS A 26 4.56 7.98 -33.68
C LYS A 26 4.13 7.40 -35.03
N LEU A 27 3.35 8.17 -35.80
CA LEU A 27 3.04 7.80 -37.18
C LEU A 27 4.32 7.86 -38.04
N VAL A 28 4.80 6.69 -38.46
CA VAL A 28 6.04 6.55 -39.25
C VAL A 28 5.77 6.51 -40.76
N TYR A 29 4.62 6.00 -41.19
CA TYR A 29 4.33 5.82 -42.62
C TYR A 29 2.83 5.83 -42.92
N VAL A 30 2.45 6.40 -44.07
CA VAL A 30 1.07 6.41 -44.60
C VAL A 30 1.13 6.01 -46.07
N GLY A 31 0.39 4.95 -46.44
CA GLY A 31 0.30 4.47 -47.81
C GLY A 31 -1.14 4.24 -48.24
N LYS A 32 -1.38 4.16 -49.55
CA LYS A 32 -2.69 3.75 -50.06
C LYS A 32 -2.85 2.24 -49.94
N LEU A 33 -3.93 1.82 -49.28
CA LEU A 33 -4.34 0.42 -49.27
C LEU A 33 -4.86 0.05 -50.67
N SER A 34 -4.23 -0.93 -51.31
CA SER A 34 -4.61 -1.37 -52.66
C SER A 34 -5.37 -2.69 -52.59
N GLY A 35 -6.69 -2.66 -52.81
CA GLY A 35 -7.52 -3.87 -52.88
C GLY A 35 -7.74 -4.56 -51.53
N ASN A 36 -8.02 -5.87 -51.57
CA ASN A 36 -8.36 -6.73 -50.42
C ASN A 36 -7.12 -7.19 -49.60
N MET A 37 -6.14 -6.31 -49.40
CA MET A 37 -4.93 -6.63 -48.62
C MET A 37 -5.29 -6.95 -47.16
N SER A 38 -4.82 -8.09 -46.67
CA SER A 38 -4.93 -8.51 -45.28
C SER A 38 -3.81 -7.90 -44.41
N LEU A 39 -3.95 -8.01 -43.08
CA LEU A 39 -2.90 -7.58 -42.13
C LEU A 39 -1.60 -8.38 -42.33
N ASP A 40 -1.70 -9.66 -42.65
CA ASP A 40 -0.55 -10.51 -42.99
C ASP A 40 0.18 -10.02 -44.25
N ASP A 41 -0.56 -9.63 -45.30
CA ASP A 41 0.03 -9.09 -46.53
C ASP A 41 0.79 -7.77 -46.26
N ILE A 42 0.29 -6.95 -45.33
CA ILE A 42 0.95 -5.72 -44.89
C ILE A 42 2.21 -6.07 -44.11
N PHE A 43 2.13 -7.00 -43.16
CA PHE A 43 3.29 -7.44 -42.39
C PHE A 43 4.39 -8.02 -43.28
N GLU A 44 4.04 -8.83 -44.27
CA GLU A 44 4.98 -9.37 -45.26
C GLU A 44 5.63 -8.23 -46.07
N ARG A 45 4.83 -7.27 -46.55
CA ARG A 45 5.33 -6.14 -47.34
C ARG A 45 6.33 -5.27 -46.56
N PHE A 46 6.09 -4.98 -45.29
CA PHE A 46 7.02 -4.14 -44.51
C PHE A 46 8.25 -4.90 -43.98
N ASN A 47 8.29 -6.22 -44.13
CA ASN A 47 9.43 -7.05 -43.72
C ASN A 47 10.26 -7.56 -44.90
N ILE A 48 9.62 -7.99 -45.98
CA ILE A 48 10.23 -8.60 -47.16
C ILE A 48 10.27 -7.60 -48.33
N ASP A 49 9.11 -7.11 -48.77
CA ASP A 49 8.97 -6.28 -49.98
C ASP A 49 8.77 -4.79 -49.65
N ARG A 50 9.75 -4.21 -48.94
CA ARG A 50 9.63 -2.87 -48.33
C ARG A 50 9.38 -1.77 -49.36
N PRO A 51 8.40 -0.85 -49.13
CA PRO A 51 8.21 0.31 -49.99
C PRO A 51 9.46 1.18 -50.10
N GLU A 52 9.77 1.69 -51.29
CA GLU A 52 11.00 2.46 -51.56
C GLU A 52 11.11 3.76 -50.73
N ASP A 53 9.97 4.33 -50.35
CA ASP A 53 9.80 5.54 -49.56
C ASP A 53 9.69 5.28 -48.05
N PHE A 54 9.61 4.02 -47.62
CA PHE A 54 9.61 3.67 -46.20
C PHE A 54 11.02 3.80 -45.60
N ARG A 55 11.10 4.48 -44.44
CA ARG A 55 12.36 4.74 -43.71
C ARG A 55 12.30 4.30 -42.24
N GLY A 56 11.24 3.59 -41.85
CA GLY A 56 11.09 2.99 -40.51
C GLY A 56 11.81 1.66 -40.37
N HIS A 57 11.77 1.09 -39.15
CA HIS A 57 12.23 -0.27 -38.91
C HIS A 57 11.23 -1.31 -39.46
N SER A 58 11.64 -2.58 -39.45
CA SER A 58 10.76 -3.71 -39.73
C SER A 58 9.50 -3.64 -38.87
N LEU A 59 8.35 -3.99 -39.46
CA LEU A 59 7.12 -4.17 -38.70
C LEU A 59 7.27 -5.38 -37.78
N SER A 60 7.16 -5.19 -36.47
CA SER A 60 7.50 -6.16 -35.44
C SER A 60 6.56 -6.09 -34.24
N VAL A 61 6.75 -6.99 -33.25
CA VAL A 61 5.95 -6.99 -32.03
C VAL A 61 5.99 -5.60 -31.39
N SER A 62 4.84 -5.16 -30.90
CA SER A 62 4.59 -3.83 -30.35
C SER A 62 4.33 -2.71 -31.35
N ASP A 63 4.35 -2.96 -32.67
CA ASP A 63 3.91 -1.98 -33.67
C ASP A 63 2.38 -1.92 -33.82
N ILE A 64 1.87 -0.82 -34.39
CA ILE A 64 0.43 -0.62 -34.64
C ILE A 64 0.17 -0.33 -36.12
N ILE A 65 -0.81 -1.04 -36.67
CA ILE A 65 -1.30 -0.90 -38.05
C ILE A 65 -2.69 -0.26 -38.02
N VAL A 66 -2.84 0.88 -38.69
CA VAL A 66 -4.13 1.55 -38.86
C VAL A 66 -4.66 1.31 -40.26
N LEU A 67 -5.83 0.67 -40.35
CA LEU A 67 -6.53 0.42 -41.60
C LEU A 67 -7.73 1.33 -41.75
N ASN A 68 -7.86 1.96 -42.92
CA ASN A 68 -9.04 2.71 -43.33
C ASN A 68 -9.52 2.14 -44.67
N ASP A 69 -10.65 1.44 -44.64
CA ASP A 69 -11.27 0.82 -45.83
C ASP A 69 -12.26 1.75 -46.56
N GLY A 70 -12.42 2.99 -46.07
CA GLY A 70 -13.31 4.02 -46.60
C GLY A 70 -14.64 4.14 -45.85
N GLU A 71 -15.07 3.09 -45.13
CA GLU A 71 -16.28 3.10 -44.28
C GLU A 71 -15.92 3.02 -42.79
N LYS A 72 -14.84 2.30 -42.45
CA LYS A 72 -14.40 2.06 -41.07
C LYS A 72 -12.90 2.24 -40.93
N VAL A 73 -12.50 2.88 -39.83
CA VAL A 73 -11.11 2.94 -39.40
C VAL A 73 -10.91 1.98 -38.23
N THR A 74 -9.92 1.10 -38.33
CA THR A 74 -9.56 0.14 -37.27
C THR A 74 -8.07 0.20 -37.00
N ALA A 75 -7.67 -0.01 -35.74
CA ALA A 75 -6.28 -0.09 -35.33
C ALA A 75 -5.99 -1.51 -34.83
N HIS A 76 -4.83 -2.05 -35.21
CA HIS A 76 -4.42 -3.41 -34.90
C HIS A 76 -3.00 -3.41 -34.33
N PHE A 77 -2.83 -3.95 -33.13
CA PHE A 77 -1.55 -4.17 -32.47
C PHE A 77 -0.90 -5.46 -32.98
N VAL A 78 0.40 -5.41 -33.28
CA VAL A 78 1.17 -6.56 -33.72
C VAL A 78 1.68 -7.32 -32.49
N ASP A 79 1.09 -8.48 -32.22
CA ASP A 79 1.52 -9.41 -31.18
C ASP A 79 2.41 -10.53 -31.78
N SER A 80 3.09 -11.28 -30.91
CA SER A 80 4.05 -12.34 -31.22
C SER A 80 3.55 -13.40 -32.21
N ILE A 81 2.24 -13.65 -32.27
CA ILE A 81 1.63 -14.69 -33.12
C ILE A 81 0.34 -14.24 -33.84
N SER A 82 -0.11 -13.00 -33.64
CA SER A 82 -1.38 -12.51 -34.20
C SER A 82 -1.49 -10.99 -34.23
N PHE A 83 -2.59 -10.46 -34.77
CA PHE A 83 -2.94 -9.05 -34.71
C PHE A 83 -4.17 -8.86 -33.80
N GLU A 84 -4.02 -8.05 -32.77
CA GLU A 84 -5.10 -7.74 -31.83
C GLU A 84 -5.74 -6.39 -32.21
N GLN A 85 -7.06 -6.37 -32.44
CA GLN A 85 -7.75 -5.13 -32.74
C GLN A 85 -7.85 -4.28 -31.47
N LEU A 86 -7.37 -3.04 -31.54
CA LEU A 86 -7.48 -2.08 -30.45
C LEU A 86 -8.77 -1.27 -30.61
N ASP A 87 -9.74 -1.55 -29.74
CA ASP A 87 -10.93 -0.73 -29.64
C ASP A 87 -10.55 0.64 -29.03
N SER A 88 -10.92 1.72 -29.71
CA SER A 88 -10.70 3.12 -29.28
C SER A 88 -9.28 3.71 -29.41
N PHE A 89 -8.29 3.02 -30.00
CA PHE A 89 -6.92 3.57 -30.16
C PHE A 89 -6.82 4.89 -30.96
N LEU A 90 -7.76 5.11 -31.90
CA LEU A 90 -7.81 6.33 -32.71
C LEU A 90 -8.84 7.34 -32.24
N ASN A 91 -9.62 6.99 -31.21
CA ASN A 91 -10.46 7.97 -30.55
C ASN A 91 -9.50 8.97 -29.93
N LEU A 92 -9.41 10.16 -30.55
CA LEU A 92 -8.99 11.34 -29.83
C LEU A 92 -9.90 11.37 -28.60
N GLU A 93 -9.29 11.14 -27.43
CA GLU A 93 -9.94 11.26 -26.15
C GLU A 93 -10.93 12.43 -26.23
N GLU A 94 -12.22 12.16 -26.02
CA GLU A 94 -12.97 13.05 -25.15
C GLU A 94 -12.08 13.13 -23.93
N GLN A 95 -11.35 14.24 -23.79
CA GLN A 95 -10.69 14.54 -22.53
C GLN A 95 -11.81 14.37 -21.51
N VAL A 96 -11.71 13.34 -20.69
CA VAL A 96 -12.57 13.21 -19.52
C VAL A 96 -12.13 14.36 -18.65
N LEU A 97 -12.74 15.52 -18.87
CA LEU A 97 -12.47 16.73 -18.15
C LEU A 97 -12.94 16.42 -16.75
N SER A 98 -11.98 16.20 -15.86
CA SER A 98 -12.28 16.02 -14.44
C SER A 98 -12.70 17.33 -13.81
N GLU A 99 -12.47 18.46 -14.47
CA GLU A 99 -12.73 19.80 -13.98
C GLU A 99 -12.95 20.81 -15.11
N LEU A 100 -13.81 21.80 -14.85
CA LEU A 100 -14.07 22.94 -15.74
C LEU A 100 -14.24 24.22 -14.92
N ALA A 101 -13.84 25.34 -15.53
CA ALA A 101 -14.15 26.67 -15.05
C ALA A 101 -14.71 27.54 -16.18
N TYR A 102 -15.72 28.35 -15.88
CA TYR A 102 -16.31 29.33 -16.79
C TYR A 102 -16.30 30.72 -16.16
N GLU A 103 -16.03 31.72 -16.98
CA GLU A 103 -16.27 33.12 -16.67
C GLU A 103 -17.52 33.57 -17.42
N VAL A 104 -18.50 34.10 -16.69
CA VAL A 104 -19.77 34.57 -17.23
C VAL A 104 -19.98 36.01 -16.78
N GLY A 105 -19.62 36.96 -17.64
CA GLY A 105 -19.57 38.38 -17.28
C GLY A 105 -18.43 38.68 -16.31
N GLU A 106 -18.76 39.16 -15.12
CA GLU A 106 -17.81 39.43 -14.02
C GLU A 106 -17.91 38.37 -12.91
N ARG A 107 -18.43 37.17 -13.22
CA ARG A 107 -18.65 36.10 -12.24
C ARG A 107 -18.03 34.80 -12.73
N TYR A 108 -17.74 33.89 -11.80
CA TYR A 108 -17.00 32.67 -12.09
C TYR A 108 -17.78 31.42 -11.65
N PHE A 109 -17.66 30.36 -12.43
CA PHE A 109 -18.25 29.06 -12.16
C PHE A 109 -17.16 27.99 -12.24
N ALA A 110 -17.16 27.03 -11.32
CA ALA A 110 -16.24 25.91 -11.30
C ALA A 110 -17.02 24.60 -11.07
N ILE A 111 -16.60 23.52 -11.72
CA ILE A 111 -17.19 22.19 -11.55
C ILE A 111 -16.09 21.13 -11.63
N GLN A 112 -16.18 20.10 -10.79
CA GLN A 112 -15.22 19.01 -10.71
C GLN A 112 -15.96 17.67 -10.55
N ARG A 113 -15.44 16.60 -11.16
CA ARG A 113 -15.99 15.25 -11.07
C ARG A 113 -15.66 14.61 -9.71
N THR A 114 -16.64 13.95 -9.11
CA THR A 114 -16.52 13.17 -7.87
C THR A 114 -16.93 11.70 -8.08
N GLU A 115 -16.87 10.86 -7.03
CA GLU A 115 -17.22 9.43 -7.12
C GLU A 115 -18.71 9.18 -7.40
N GLU A 116 -19.58 10.13 -7.06
CA GLU A 116 -21.06 10.02 -7.16
C GLU A 116 -21.70 11.16 -7.96
N GLY A 117 -20.94 11.87 -8.81
CA GLY A 117 -21.46 12.96 -9.63
C GLY A 117 -20.46 14.08 -9.91
N TYR A 118 -20.91 15.34 -9.77
CA TYR A 118 -20.11 16.54 -9.98
C TYR A 118 -20.30 17.54 -8.84
N ASP A 119 -19.20 18.06 -8.31
CA ASP A 119 -19.19 19.13 -7.31
C ASP A 119 -19.01 20.47 -8.02
N TYR A 120 -19.90 21.44 -7.76
CA TYR A 120 -19.91 22.73 -8.46
C TYR A 120 -19.93 23.91 -7.49
N SER A 121 -19.45 25.06 -7.96
CA SER A 121 -19.41 26.31 -7.19
C SER A 121 -19.55 27.53 -8.09
N PHE A 122 -20.31 28.50 -7.60
CA PHE A 122 -20.53 29.82 -8.18
C PHE A 122 -19.84 30.89 -7.33
N TYR A 123 -19.09 31.79 -7.97
CA TYR A 123 -18.35 32.87 -7.34
C TYR A 123 -18.74 34.23 -7.91
N ASP A 124 -18.71 35.26 -7.06
CA ASP A 124 -18.93 36.67 -7.46
C ASP A 124 -17.68 37.30 -8.11
N GLU A 125 -17.73 38.60 -8.37
CA GLU A 125 -16.64 39.40 -8.96
C GLU A 125 -15.38 39.46 -8.10
N ASP A 126 -15.51 39.25 -6.80
CA ASP A 126 -14.43 39.25 -5.82
C ASP A 126 -13.96 37.81 -5.52
N PHE A 127 -14.35 36.80 -6.30
CA PHE A 127 -14.06 35.37 -6.05
C PHE A 127 -14.67 34.84 -4.75
N ARG A 128 -15.69 35.50 -4.19
CA ARG A 128 -16.41 34.98 -3.01
C ARG A 128 -17.46 33.99 -3.46
N LEU A 129 -17.51 32.87 -2.74
CA LEU A 129 -18.52 31.85 -2.99
C LEU A 129 -19.94 32.41 -2.76
N MET A 130 -20.77 32.31 -3.80
CA MET A 130 -22.19 32.63 -3.73
C MET A 130 -23.04 31.40 -3.45
N ASP A 131 -22.75 30.30 -4.16
CA ASP A 131 -23.47 29.03 -4.01
C ASP A 131 -22.58 27.85 -4.45
N GLY A 132 -22.88 26.65 -3.97
CA GLY A 132 -22.17 25.43 -4.34
C GLY A 132 -22.81 24.17 -3.76
N GLY A 133 -22.69 23.07 -4.50
CA GLY A 133 -23.38 21.82 -4.19
C GLY A 133 -22.90 20.65 -5.04
N VAL A 134 -23.55 19.49 -4.84
CA VAL A 134 -23.27 18.27 -5.59
C VAL A 134 -24.41 17.99 -6.55
N TYR A 135 -24.05 17.73 -7.80
CA TYR A 135 -24.93 17.29 -8.87
C TYR A 135 -24.74 15.78 -9.06
N GLU A 136 -25.70 14.99 -8.58
CA GLU A 136 -25.57 13.53 -8.38
C GLU A 136 -25.66 12.68 -9.68
N ASN A 137 -26.03 13.28 -10.82
CA ASN A 137 -26.20 12.54 -12.07
C ASN A 137 -24.86 12.44 -12.83
N ASP A 138 -24.15 11.33 -12.61
CA ASP A 138 -22.86 10.99 -13.22
C ASP A 138 -22.96 10.40 -14.65
N GLN A 139 -24.18 10.23 -15.16
CA GLN A 139 -24.45 9.63 -16.47
C GLN A 139 -24.34 10.63 -17.62
N ILE A 140 -24.32 11.93 -17.32
CA ILE A 140 -24.10 13.02 -18.29
C ILE A 140 -22.67 13.52 -18.22
N SER A 141 -22.17 14.16 -19.29
CA SER A 141 -20.83 14.75 -19.30
C SER A 141 -20.72 15.95 -18.36
N ILE A 142 -19.49 16.29 -17.93
CA ILE A 142 -19.25 17.45 -17.07
C ILE A 142 -19.67 18.78 -17.75
N GLU A 143 -19.59 18.84 -19.07
CA GLU A 143 -20.06 19.97 -19.87
C GLU A 143 -21.58 20.09 -19.87
N GLU A 144 -22.29 18.96 -20.00
CA GLU A 144 -23.75 18.91 -19.93
C GLU A 144 -24.23 19.26 -18.52
N ALA A 145 -23.58 18.73 -17.48
CA ALA A 145 -23.86 19.10 -16.09
C ALA A 145 -23.62 20.60 -15.84
N ALA A 146 -22.53 21.15 -16.36
CA ALA A 146 -22.25 22.58 -16.28
C ALA A 146 -23.31 23.44 -17.00
N GLU A 147 -23.85 22.96 -18.12
CA GLU A 147 -24.89 23.68 -18.87
C GLU A 147 -26.21 23.72 -18.10
N GLU A 148 -26.66 22.58 -17.56
CA GLU A 148 -27.88 22.54 -16.75
C GLU A 148 -27.78 23.44 -15.51
N LEU A 149 -26.64 23.38 -14.80
CA LEU A 149 -26.41 24.20 -13.61
C LEU A 149 -26.38 25.70 -13.91
N LEU A 150 -25.73 26.11 -15.01
CA LEU A 150 -25.70 27.51 -15.43
C LEU A 150 -27.09 28.01 -15.87
N GLU A 151 -27.90 27.16 -16.51
CA GLU A 151 -29.27 27.50 -16.92
C GLU A 151 -30.22 27.64 -15.72
N ASP A 152 -30.15 26.73 -14.75
CA ASP A 152 -30.98 26.73 -13.54
C ASP A 152 -30.73 27.99 -12.68
N GLU A 153 -29.47 28.42 -12.57
CA GLU A 153 -29.09 29.65 -11.84
C GLU A 153 -29.35 30.93 -12.67
N GLY A 154 -29.79 30.78 -13.93
CA GLY A 154 -30.17 31.87 -14.83
C GLY A 154 -28.99 32.58 -15.51
N TRP A 155 -27.79 31.97 -15.54
CA TRP A 155 -26.55 32.53 -16.10
C TRP A 155 -26.44 32.28 -17.61
N THR A 156 -27.38 32.85 -18.36
CA THR A 156 -27.51 32.67 -19.82
C THR A 156 -26.60 33.58 -20.67
N GLY A 157 -25.53 34.12 -20.07
CA GLY A 157 -24.59 35.04 -20.71
C GLY A 157 -23.55 34.36 -21.62
N GLU A 158 -22.72 35.17 -22.30
CA GLU A 158 -21.58 34.64 -23.07
C GLU A 158 -20.53 34.05 -22.12
N ARG A 159 -20.34 32.73 -22.17
CA ARG A 159 -19.41 31.98 -21.31
C ARG A 159 -18.03 31.88 -21.94
N ILE A 160 -16.99 32.29 -21.22
CA ILE A 160 -15.59 32.12 -21.62
C ILE A 160 -15.02 30.97 -20.80
N ARG A 161 -14.42 29.99 -21.47
CA ARG A 161 -13.76 28.86 -20.78
C ARG A 161 -12.49 29.36 -20.09
N GLY A 162 -12.46 29.26 -18.77
CA GLY A 162 -11.34 29.64 -17.91
C GLY A 162 -10.40 28.47 -17.58
N ASP A 163 -9.29 28.78 -16.93
CA ASP A 163 -8.37 27.81 -16.34
C ASP A 163 -8.79 27.54 -14.88
N TYR A 164 -9.09 26.28 -14.57
CA TYR A 164 -9.61 25.87 -13.26
C TYR A 164 -8.58 26.09 -12.15
N ASP A 165 -7.33 25.68 -12.33
CA ASP A 165 -6.29 25.84 -11.30
C ASP A 165 -6.04 27.34 -11.00
N GLN A 166 -6.07 28.20 -12.03
CA GLN A 166 -5.91 29.65 -11.84
C GLN A 166 -7.08 30.31 -11.13
N LEU A 167 -8.31 29.81 -11.36
CA LEU A 167 -9.49 30.29 -10.63
C LEU A 167 -9.38 29.88 -9.15
N MET A 168 -9.00 28.63 -8.88
CA MET A 168 -8.86 28.12 -7.51
C MET A 168 -7.75 28.81 -6.72
N GLU A 169 -6.63 29.18 -7.36
CA GLU A 169 -5.55 29.96 -6.72
C GLU A 169 -6.07 31.33 -6.24
N LYS A 170 -6.86 32.03 -7.07
CA LYS A 170 -7.46 33.33 -6.69
C LYS A 170 -8.50 33.22 -5.57
N VAL A 171 -9.28 32.14 -5.57
CA VAL A 171 -10.25 31.85 -4.50
C VAL A 171 -9.51 31.64 -3.17
N GLU A 172 -8.42 30.87 -3.18
CA GLU A 172 -7.61 30.61 -1.98
C GLU A 172 -6.95 31.89 -1.44
N GLU A 173 -6.39 32.74 -2.32
CA GLU A 173 -5.87 34.05 -1.93
C GLU A 173 -6.94 34.95 -1.29
N MET A 174 -8.17 34.95 -1.84
CA MET A 174 -9.27 35.74 -1.29
C MET A 174 -9.75 35.20 0.07
N ASP A 175 -9.85 33.87 0.21
CA ASP A 175 -10.21 33.23 1.48
C ASP A 175 -9.22 33.58 2.60
N GLU A 176 -7.91 33.62 2.30
CA GLU A 176 -6.89 34.09 3.26
C GLU A 176 -7.09 35.55 3.66
N VAL A 177 -7.43 36.43 2.70
CA VAL A 177 -7.70 37.85 2.96
C VAL A 177 -8.93 38.02 3.84
N VAL A 178 -10.02 37.30 3.53
CA VAL A 178 -11.25 37.30 4.34
C VAL A 178 -10.97 36.80 5.76
N MET A 179 -10.17 35.74 5.91
CA MET A 179 -9.78 35.21 7.22
C MET A 179 -8.90 36.18 8.02
N ALA A 180 -8.00 36.91 7.36
CA ALA A 180 -7.18 37.95 7.98
C ALA A 180 -8.01 39.19 8.39
N GLU A 181 -9.03 39.56 7.61
CA GLU A 181 -9.98 40.64 7.92
C GLU A 181 -10.86 40.26 9.14
N ILE A 182 -11.30 39.00 9.22
CA ILE A 182 -12.01 38.44 10.38
C ILE A 182 -11.11 38.41 11.62
N GLN A 183 -9.81 38.12 11.49
CA GLN A 183 -8.87 38.17 12.63
C GLN A 183 -8.59 39.59 13.11
N LYS A 184 -8.51 40.58 12.20
CA LYS A 184 -8.30 41.99 12.57
C LYS A 184 -9.49 42.62 13.29
N SER A 185 -10.71 42.13 13.04
CA SER A 185 -11.94 42.66 13.65
C SER A 185 -12.21 42.14 15.08
N GLN A 186 -11.41 41.22 15.63
CA GLN A 186 -11.58 40.68 17.00
C GLN A 186 -11.07 41.59 18.14
N GLY A 187 -10.98 42.90 17.93
CA GLY A 187 -10.45 43.86 18.90
C GLY A 187 -11.43 44.95 19.33
N GLU A 188 -12.64 44.58 19.78
CA GLU A 188 -13.52 45.30 20.73
C GLU A 188 -15.00 44.96 20.47
N TYR A 189 -15.61 44.10 21.31
CA TYR A 189 -17.07 44.08 21.41
C TYR A 189 -17.55 43.71 22.83
N LYS A 190 -18.47 44.52 23.36
CA LYS A 190 -19.24 44.29 24.60
C LYS A 190 -20.72 44.16 24.22
N PRO A 191 -21.48 43.18 24.73
CA PRO A 191 -22.81 42.90 24.24
C PRO A 191 -23.87 43.78 24.91
N LEU A 192 -24.77 44.35 24.10
CA LEU A 192 -26.02 44.97 24.53
C LEU A 192 -27.14 44.41 23.65
N ALA A 193 -27.86 43.44 24.20
CA ALA A 193 -29.14 43.00 23.67
C ALA A 193 -30.20 44.10 23.83
N LYS A 194 -31.16 44.15 22.90
CA LYS A 194 -32.62 44.00 23.11
C LYS A 194 -33.43 44.92 22.17
N VAL A 195 -34.57 44.35 21.73
CA VAL A 195 -35.84 44.96 21.30
C VAL A 195 -36.14 44.86 19.79
N GLU A 196 -37.27 44.18 19.51
CA GLU A 196 -37.98 43.99 18.22
C GLU A 196 -37.43 42.80 17.40
N GLU A 197 -37.99 41.59 17.47
CA GLU A 197 -39.34 41.23 17.02
C GLU A 197 -40.09 40.35 18.04
N LEU A 198 -41.11 40.94 18.66
CA LEU A 198 -42.25 40.23 19.25
C LEU A 198 -43.50 41.00 18.84
N GLU A 199 -43.94 40.81 17.60
CA GLU A 199 -45.33 41.06 17.22
C GLU A 199 -45.82 39.94 16.30
N GLU A 200 -45.85 38.72 16.81
CA GLU A 200 -47.00 37.82 16.62
C GLU A 200 -46.88 36.61 17.55
N ALA A 201 -48.01 36.22 18.15
CA ALA A 201 -48.19 35.15 19.14
C ALA A 201 -47.84 35.47 20.62
N ASN A 202 -48.27 36.64 21.12
CA ASN A 202 -48.47 36.83 22.55
C ASN A 202 -49.85 36.29 22.98
N TYR A 203 -49.92 35.01 23.32
CA TYR A 203 -50.87 34.47 24.30
C TYR A 203 -50.27 33.19 24.89
N ASN A 204 -49.40 33.28 25.92
CA ASN A 204 -49.13 32.21 26.92
C ASN A 204 -48.06 32.57 27.99
N MET A 205 -47.85 33.83 28.37
CA MET A 205 -46.85 34.24 29.39
C MET A 205 -47.49 34.98 30.58
N ILE A 206 -47.40 34.40 31.78
CA ILE A 206 -47.50 35.12 33.06
C ILE A 206 -46.21 34.78 33.83
N ASP A 207 -45.54 35.78 34.39
CA ASP A 207 -44.29 35.69 35.18
C ASP A 207 -43.06 35.11 34.45
N ASN A 208 -42.91 35.35 33.14
CA ASN A 208 -41.71 34.99 32.35
C ASN A 208 -41.33 33.50 32.36
N VAL A 209 -42.26 32.60 32.68
CA VAL A 209 -42.06 31.14 32.57
C VAL A 209 -43.03 30.59 31.52
N LEU A 210 -42.49 30.01 30.45
CA LEU A 210 -43.24 29.20 29.49
C LEU A 210 -43.49 27.82 30.13
N ASN A 211 -44.55 27.67 30.92
CA ASN A 211 -44.69 26.54 31.84
C ASN A 211 -45.27 25.24 31.23
N ASN A 212 -45.13 24.93 29.93
CA ASN A 212 -45.74 23.71 29.35
C ASN A 212 -45.18 23.23 27.98
N MET A 213 -43.90 23.41 27.66
CA MET A 213 -43.28 22.44 26.73
C MET A 213 -42.77 21.26 27.57
N PRO A 214 -43.13 20.01 27.24
CA PRO A 214 -42.52 18.85 27.88
C PRO A 214 -40.99 19.01 27.77
N PRO A 215 -40.20 18.63 28.78
CA PRO A 215 -38.75 18.59 28.63
C PRO A 215 -38.44 17.71 27.40
N LYS A 216 -37.61 18.21 26.47
CA LYS A 216 -37.08 17.39 25.38
C LYS A 216 -36.48 16.15 26.01
N LYS A 217 -36.98 14.98 25.64
CA LYS A 217 -36.45 13.73 26.20
C LYS A 217 -35.14 13.45 25.47
N GLU A 218 -34.06 13.31 26.23
CA GLU A 218 -32.75 12.95 25.66
C GLU A 218 -32.79 11.52 25.11
N PRO A 219 -32.02 11.23 24.04
CA PRO A 219 -31.84 9.87 23.56
C PRO A 219 -31.26 8.97 24.66
N TYR A 220 -31.69 7.72 24.69
CA TYR A 220 -31.23 6.73 25.66
C TYR A 220 -31.17 5.34 25.04
N LEU A 221 -30.55 4.38 25.74
CA LEU A 221 -30.51 2.98 25.30
C LEU A 221 -31.42 2.11 26.16
N GLU A 222 -32.13 1.20 25.50
CA GLU A 222 -32.60 -0.02 26.13
C GLU A 222 -31.67 -1.17 25.72
N TYR A 223 -31.60 -2.21 26.54
CA TYR A 223 -30.90 -3.44 26.25
C TYR A 223 -31.93 -4.54 26.08
N PHE A 224 -31.65 -5.51 25.21
CA PHE A 224 -32.52 -6.67 25.02
C PHE A 224 -31.75 -7.99 25.07
N ALA A 225 -32.45 -9.06 25.44
CA ALA A 225 -32.02 -10.43 25.29
C ALA A 225 -33.14 -11.23 24.64
N THR A 226 -32.81 -12.08 23.68
CA THR A 226 -33.76 -12.93 22.95
C THR A 226 -33.30 -14.38 22.93
N GLU A 227 -34.23 -15.31 23.03
CA GLU A 227 -33.98 -16.75 22.81
C GLU A 227 -33.76 -17.09 21.33
N CYS A 228 -34.23 -16.25 20.41
CA CYS A 228 -34.07 -16.42 18.96
C CYS A 228 -33.78 -15.08 18.29
N ASP A 229 -32.54 -14.88 17.84
CA ASP A 229 -32.06 -13.67 17.15
C ASP A 229 -32.72 -13.47 15.78
N GLU A 230 -33.09 -14.55 15.10
CA GLU A 230 -33.66 -14.49 13.74
C GLU A 230 -35.13 -14.06 13.74
N PHE A 231 -35.91 -14.53 14.72
CA PHE A 231 -37.33 -14.23 14.87
C PHE A 231 -37.68 -14.09 16.34
N HIS A 232 -37.74 -12.85 16.85
CA HIS A 232 -38.07 -12.57 18.25
C HIS A 232 -39.41 -13.20 18.69
N ASP A 233 -40.37 -13.35 17.78
CA ASP A 233 -41.67 -13.99 18.04
C ASP A 233 -41.61 -15.51 18.30
N MET A 234 -40.50 -16.16 17.95
CA MET A 234 -40.31 -17.61 18.11
C MET A 234 -39.69 -18.01 19.46
N GLY A 235 -39.36 -17.04 20.32
CA GLY A 235 -38.72 -17.26 21.62
C GLY A 235 -39.12 -16.22 22.67
N ALA A 236 -38.57 -16.34 23.88
CA ALA A 236 -38.68 -15.27 24.87
C ALA A 236 -37.83 -14.06 24.46
N TYR A 237 -38.39 -12.87 24.68
CA TYR A 237 -37.75 -11.58 24.41
C TYR A 237 -37.94 -10.68 25.62
N GLU A 238 -36.84 -10.21 26.19
CA GLU A 238 -36.83 -9.31 27.35
C GLU A 238 -36.04 -8.06 27.03
N LYS A 239 -36.53 -6.91 27.50
CA LYS A 239 -35.86 -5.62 27.36
C LYS A 239 -35.90 -4.80 28.65
N SER A 240 -34.84 -4.05 28.92
CA SER A 240 -34.67 -3.22 30.12
C SER A 240 -33.62 -2.14 29.86
N THR A 241 -33.69 -1.04 30.60
CA THR A 241 -32.60 -0.04 30.63
C THR A 241 -31.42 -0.47 31.49
N ASP A 242 -31.55 -1.56 32.27
CA ASP A 242 -30.48 -2.12 33.09
C ASP A 242 -29.75 -3.27 32.36
N VAL A 243 -28.52 -3.01 31.95
CA VAL A 243 -27.66 -3.97 31.23
C VAL A 243 -27.40 -5.24 32.04
N ASN A 244 -27.25 -5.14 33.37
CA ASN A 244 -26.93 -6.30 34.21
C ASN A 244 -28.12 -7.26 34.32
N GLN A 245 -29.34 -6.71 34.34
CA GLN A 245 -30.55 -7.51 34.31
C GLN A 245 -30.62 -8.32 33.01
N ILE A 246 -30.34 -7.68 31.88
CA ILE A 246 -30.39 -8.32 30.56
C ILE A 246 -29.26 -9.32 30.37
N ALA A 247 -28.04 -9.02 30.83
CA ALA A 247 -26.93 -9.97 30.83
C ALA A 247 -27.29 -11.27 31.57
N ALA A 248 -27.89 -11.17 32.76
CA ALA A 248 -28.34 -12.34 33.53
C ALA A 248 -29.51 -13.11 32.87
N VAL A 249 -30.30 -12.46 32.02
CA VAL A 249 -31.34 -13.14 31.21
C VAL A 249 -30.70 -13.87 30.04
N TYR A 250 -29.77 -13.21 29.35
CA TYR A 250 -29.03 -13.78 28.23
C TYR A 250 -28.27 -15.06 28.62
N GLU A 251 -27.58 -15.05 29.76
CA GLU A 251 -26.91 -16.25 30.28
C GLU A 251 -27.87 -17.43 30.50
N LYS A 252 -29.08 -17.16 31.02
CA LYS A 252 -30.12 -18.20 31.20
C LYS A 252 -30.62 -18.75 29.87
N TYR A 253 -30.82 -17.89 28.87
CA TYR A 253 -31.24 -18.32 27.53
C TYR A 253 -30.17 -19.19 26.88
N ARG A 254 -28.89 -18.82 27.04
CA ARG A 254 -27.74 -19.58 26.54
C ARG A 254 -27.62 -20.96 27.21
N GLU A 255 -27.86 -21.04 28.52
CA GLU A 255 -27.78 -22.30 29.27
C GLU A 255 -28.96 -23.25 29.00
N ASN A 256 -30.02 -22.80 28.33
CA ASN A 256 -31.21 -23.63 28.09
C ASN A 256 -30.99 -24.59 26.90
N PRO A 257 -30.80 -25.91 27.13
CA PRO A 257 -30.49 -26.85 26.06
C PRO A 257 -31.65 -27.08 25.09
N LYS A 258 -32.89 -26.69 25.46
CA LYS A 258 -34.06 -26.84 24.60
C LYS A 258 -34.18 -25.76 23.54
N THR A 259 -33.60 -24.58 23.79
CA THR A 259 -33.67 -23.42 22.88
C THR A 259 -32.29 -23.09 22.29
N ALA A 260 -31.24 -23.81 22.68
CA ALA A 260 -29.87 -23.62 22.17
C ALA A 260 -29.75 -23.61 20.63
N TYR A 261 -30.64 -24.28 19.90
CA TYR A 261 -30.63 -24.30 18.43
C TYR A 261 -31.22 -23.03 17.78
N LEU A 262 -31.94 -22.20 18.54
CA LEU A 262 -32.61 -21.00 18.05
C LEU A 262 -31.66 -19.80 17.89
N GLY A 263 -30.47 -19.88 18.48
CA GLY A 263 -29.48 -18.80 18.46
C GLY A 263 -29.93 -17.60 19.30
N CYS A 264 -29.61 -17.60 20.58
CA CYS A 264 -29.89 -16.46 21.46
C CYS A 264 -28.89 -15.31 21.23
N SER A 265 -29.34 -14.08 21.44
CA SER A 265 -28.49 -12.89 21.38
C SER A 265 -28.86 -11.88 22.47
N MET A 266 -27.95 -10.95 22.72
CA MET A 266 -28.19 -9.76 23.53
C MET A 266 -27.71 -8.53 22.77
N GLY A 267 -28.34 -7.38 23.00
CA GLY A 267 -28.04 -6.19 22.21
C GLY A 267 -28.53 -4.89 22.81
N ILE A 268 -28.44 -3.84 22.00
CA ILE A 268 -28.91 -2.49 22.32
C ILE A 268 -30.08 -2.11 21.43
N ILE A 269 -30.96 -1.28 21.96
CA ILE A 269 -32.04 -0.60 21.25
C ILE A 269 -31.79 0.89 21.41
N TYR A 270 -31.55 1.58 20.32
CA TYR A 270 -31.45 3.04 20.33
C TYR A 270 -32.85 3.65 20.45
N ARG A 271 -33.03 4.54 21.43
CA ARG A 271 -34.29 5.25 21.65
C ARG A 271 -34.11 6.75 21.54
N ASP A 272 -34.81 7.37 20.58
CA ASP A 272 -34.84 8.81 20.39
C ASP A 272 -36.29 9.31 20.35
N PRO A 273 -36.82 9.84 21.46
CA PRO A 273 -38.22 10.27 21.51
C PRO A 273 -38.56 11.50 20.65
N GLU A 274 -37.55 12.22 20.14
CA GLU A 274 -37.71 13.41 19.30
C GLU A 274 -37.45 13.10 17.82
N ASP A 275 -36.81 11.97 17.50
CA ASP A 275 -36.50 11.52 16.15
C ASP A 275 -37.19 10.20 15.80
N SER A 276 -38.31 10.28 15.07
CA SER A 276 -39.06 9.09 14.67
C SER A 276 -38.40 8.23 13.59
N TYR A 277 -37.35 8.72 12.92
CA TYR A 277 -36.74 8.02 11.80
C TYR A 277 -35.67 7.02 12.26
N TYR A 278 -34.90 7.39 13.28
CA TYR A 278 -33.83 6.56 13.84
C TYR A 278 -34.21 5.88 15.18
N ASP A 279 -35.37 6.18 15.76
CA ASP A 279 -35.89 5.48 16.95
C ASP A 279 -36.12 3.97 16.70
N GLU A 280 -36.03 3.18 17.77
CA GLU A 280 -36.24 1.73 17.80
C GLU A 280 -35.22 0.86 17.04
N ALA A 281 -34.07 1.41 16.65
CA ALA A 281 -33.03 0.61 15.99
C ALA A 281 -32.44 -0.43 16.96
N GLU A 282 -32.59 -1.72 16.64
CA GLU A 282 -32.08 -2.84 17.45
C GLU A 282 -30.81 -3.42 16.83
N PHE A 283 -29.78 -3.60 17.66
CA PHE A 283 -28.50 -4.19 17.25
C PHE A 283 -28.11 -5.32 18.19
N ALA A 284 -28.02 -6.54 17.65
CA ALA A 284 -27.54 -7.71 18.38
C ALA A 284 -26.01 -7.66 18.52
N ILE A 285 -25.54 -7.23 19.69
CA ILE A 285 -24.11 -7.00 19.99
C ILE A 285 -23.43 -8.27 20.52
N VAL A 286 -24.15 -9.13 21.25
CA VAL A 286 -23.59 -10.32 21.89
C VAL A 286 -24.16 -11.56 21.24
N LYS A 287 -23.28 -12.45 20.77
CA LYS A 287 -23.64 -13.77 20.23
C LYS A 287 -22.66 -14.82 20.76
N GLY A 288 -23.19 -15.92 21.31
CA GLY A 288 -22.35 -16.91 21.97
C GLY A 288 -21.57 -16.30 23.13
N ASN A 289 -20.24 -16.49 23.16
CA ASN A 289 -19.36 -15.95 24.21
C ASN A 289 -18.62 -14.69 23.74
N THR A 290 -19.18 -13.95 22.79
CA THR A 290 -18.47 -12.84 22.16
C THR A 290 -19.35 -11.59 22.08
N VAL A 291 -18.78 -10.48 22.51
CA VAL A 291 -19.31 -9.12 22.42
C VAL A 291 -18.69 -8.48 21.18
N PHE A 292 -19.52 -8.20 20.16
CA PHE A 292 -19.12 -7.71 18.86
C PHE A 292 -19.34 -6.20 18.74
N GLY A 293 -18.39 -5.41 19.24
CA GLY A 293 -18.36 -3.96 18.99
C GLY A 293 -18.13 -3.63 17.52
N ASN A 294 -17.38 -4.47 16.80
CA ASN A 294 -17.10 -4.31 15.38
C ASN A 294 -18.34 -4.31 14.46
N LEU A 295 -19.51 -4.77 14.92
CA LEU A 295 -20.75 -4.66 14.14
C LEU A 295 -21.15 -3.20 13.88
N MET A 296 -20.67 -2.26 14.70
CA MET A 296 -20.91 -0.84 14.50
C MET A 296 -20.02 -0.23 13.41
N ASP A 297 -18.99 -0.95 12.93
CA ASP A 297 -18.08 -0.46 11.89
C ASP A 297 -18.83 -0.21 10.56
N ASP A 298 -19.85 -1.03 10.29
CA ASP A 298 -20.69 -0.95 9.07
C ASP A 298 -21.88 0.01 9.23
N VAL A 299 -22.14 0.50 10.45
CA VAL A 299 -23.31 1.33 10.78
C VAL A 299 -22.85 2.68 11.32
N ARG A 300 -22.12 3.44 10.48
CA ARG A 300 -21.38 4.67 10.85
C ARG A 300 -22.17 5.63 11.74
N PHE A 301 -23.42 5.93 11.37
CA PHE A 301 -24.25 6.87 12.12
C PHE A 301 -24.37 6.48 13.60
N TYR A 302 -24.75 5.24 13.91
CA TYR A 302 -24.90 4.78 15.29
C TYR A 302 -23.54 4.51 15.95
N GLY A 303 -22.56 4.01 15.20
CA GLY A 303 -21.21 3.77 15.70
C GLY A 303 -20.46 5.03 16.15
N GLU A 304 -20.83 6.20 15.65
CA GLU A 304 -20.27 7.50 16.07
C GLU A 304 -20.95 8.08 17.32
N LEU A 305 -22.15 7.61 17.68
CA LEU A 305 -22.86 8.10 18.86
C LEU A 305 -22.17 7.64 20.14
N ALA A 306 -21.72 8.60 20.96
CA ALA A 306 -21.09 8.33 22.26
C ALA A 306 -21.97 7.44 23.15
N LEU A 307 -23.29 7.63 23.11
CA LEU A 307 -24.27 6.82 23.84
C LEU A 307 -24.20 5.33 23.45
N VAL A 308 -24.10 5.01 22.16
CA VAL A 308 -23.99 3.63 21.65
C VAL A 308 -22.66 3.00 22.08
N ARG A 309 -21.56 3.76 21.98
CA ARG A 309 -20.23 3.32 22.40
C ARG A 309 -20.18 2.98 23.89
N GLU A 310 -20.65 3.89 24.74
CA GLU A 310 -20.80 3.66 26.18
C GLU A 310 -21.74 2.47 26.46
N GLY A 311 -22.76 2.28 25.63
CA GLY A 311 -23.68 1.15 25.71
C GLY A 311 -22.99 -0.20 25.52
N ILE A 312 -22.14 -0.30 24.49
CA ILE A 312 -21.37 -1.51 24.19
C ILE A 312 -20.31 -1.76 25.27
N GLU A 313 -19.64 -0.72 25.76
CA GLU A 313 -18.70 -0.83 26.88
C GLU A 313 -19.38 -1.37 28.14
N LYS A 314 -20.57 -0.87 28.49
CA LYS A 314 -21.38 -1.39 29.61
C LYS A 314 -21.76 -2.87 29.44
N ILE A 315 -22.01 -3.32 28.22
CA ILE A 315 -22.25 -4.75 27.93
C ILE A 315 -20.99 -5.56 28.19
N HIS A 316 -19.83 -5.07 27.73
CA HIS A 316 -18.55 -5.74 27.97
C HIS A 316 -18.21 -5.81 29.47
N GLU A 317 -18.45 -4.73 30.23
CA GLU A 317 -18.26 -4.70 31.69
C GLU A 317 -19.21 -5.66 32.43
N ALA A 318 -20.44 -5.83 31.94
CA ALA A 318 -21.42 -6.76 32.51
C ALA A 318 -21.11 -8.23 32.19
N LEU A 319 -20.31 -8.49 31.15
CA LEU A 319 -19.92 -9.82 30.67
C LEU A 319 -18.38 -9.93 30.57
N PRO A 320 -17.65 -9.89 31.71
CA PRO A 320 -16.18 -9.81 31.71
C PRO A 320 -15.51 -11.07 31.17
N ASP A 321 -16.15 -12.24 31.30
CA ASP A 321 -15.63 -13.53 30.82
C ASP A 321 -15.89 -13.75 29.32
N TYR A 322 -16.48 -12.78 28.62
CA TYR A 322 -16.82 -12.88 27.20
C TYR A 322 -15.74 -12.21 26.35
N LYS A 323 -15.39 -12.83 25.23
CA LYS A 323 -14.46 -12.27 24.26
C LYS A 323 -15.00 -10.95 23.73
N TYR A 324 -14.19 -9.90 23.77
CA TYR A 324 -14.56 -8.60 23.23
C TYR A 324 -13.85 -8.33 21.91
N VAL A 325 -14.61 -8.01 20.87
CA VAL A 325 -14.11 -7.53 19.58
C VAL A 325 -14.47 -6.05 19.47
N PRO A 326 -13.52 -5.14 19.72
CA PRO A 326 -13.80 -3.70 19.77
C PRO A 326 -14.09 -3.12 18.38
N MET A 327 -14.61 -1.89 18.34
CA MET A 327 -14.83 -1.10 17.11
C MET A 327 -13.52 -0.79 16.37
N ARG A 328 -13.62 -0.47 15.08
CA ARG A 328 -12.48 -0.25 14.17
C ARG A 328 -11.49 0.79 14.69
N ASP A 329 -11.99 1.93 15.15
CA ASP A 329 -11.15 3.02 15.67
C ASP A 329 -10.37 2.62 16.92
N VAL A 330 -10.98 1.84 17.81
CA VAL A 330 -10.29 1.25 18.97
C VAL A 330 -9.24 0.23 18.53
N ARG A 331 -9.53 -0.61 17.52
CA ARG A 331 -8.53 -1.53 16.94
C ARG A 331 -7.37 -0.79 16.27
N GLU A 332 -7.66 0.28 15.53
CA GLU A 332 -6.67 1.12 14.85
C GLU A 332 -5.80 1.93 15.83
N ALA A 333 -6.36 2.34 16.97
CA ALA A 333 -5.60 2.95 18.05
C ALA A 333 -4.61 1.97 18.71
N MET A 334 -4.92 0.67 18.73
CA MET A 334 -3.99 -0.37 19.20
C MET A 334 -2.88 -0.62 18.17
N TYR A 335 -3.27 -0.95 16.94
CA TYR A 335 -2.38 -1.21 15.82
C TYR A 335 -2.96 -0.62 14.54
N PRO A 336 -2.26 0.31 13.87
CA PRO A 336 -2.72 0.93 12.61
C PRO A 336 -3.08 -0.11 11.55
N GLU A 337 -4.00 0.21 10.65
CA GLU A 337 -4.41 -0.70 9.57
C GLU A 337 -3.27 -1.04 8.62
N LYS A 338 -2.47 -0.04 8.28
CA LYS A 338 -1.24 -0.21 7.51
C LYS A 338 -0.05 -0.07 8.46
N MET A 339 0.61 -1.19 8.73
CA MET A 339 1.84 -1.24 9.51
C MET A 339 3.02 -1.51 8.60
N THR A 340 4.12 -0.83 8.86
CA THR A 340 5.43 -1.17 8.27
C THR A 340 5.93 -2.52 8.79
N THR A 341 6.88 -3.15 8.09
CA THR A 341 7.51 -4.40 8.57
C THR A 341 8.11 -4.22 9.96
N GLU A 342 8.76 -3.07 10.19
CA GLU A 342 9.38 -2.68 11.45
C GLU A 342 8.32 -2.63 12.57
N GLN A 343 7.21 -1.92 12.36
CA GLN A 343 6.13 -1.82 13.35
C GLN A 343 5.49 -3.19 13.65
N LEU A 344 5.31 -4.04 12.63
CA LEU A 344 4.79 -5.40 12.83
C LEU A 344 5.76 -6.24 13.67
N ALA A 345 7.05 -6.15 13.38
CA ALA A 345 8.07 -6.88 14.10
C ALA A 345 8.18 -6.42 15.56
N GLU A 346 8.15 -5.11 15.81
CA GLU A 346 8.10 -4.55 17.17
C GLU A 346 6.85 -5.02 17.92
N ALA A 347 5.67 -4.97 17.31
CA ALA A 347 4.44 -5.41 17.97
C ALA A 347 4.43 -6.92 18.27
N LEU A 348 5.04 -7.75 17.42
CA LEU A 348 5.21 -9.19 17.63
C LEU A 348 6.21 -9.49 18.75
N ASP A 349 7.30 -8.72 18.82
CA ASP A 349 8.29 -8.83 19.89
C ASP A 349 7.70 -8.42 21.25
N GLU A 350 7.00 -7.28 21.29
CA GLU A 350 6.32 -6.78 22.49
C GLU A 350 5.27 -7.76 23.03
N ILE A 351 4.43 -8.32 22.16
CA ILE A 351 3.38 -9.25 22.60
C ILE A 351 3.98 -10.57 23.07
N ALA A 352 5.10 -11.02 22.49
CA ALA A 352 5.81 -12.22 22.93
C ALA A 352 6.41 -12.03 24.33
N GLU A 353 7.07 -10.89 24.61
CA GLU A 353 7.57 -10.60 25.97
C GLU A 353 6.42 -10.45 26.97
N ALA A 354 5.30 -9.82 26.56
CA ALA A 354 4.17 -9.60 27.46
C ALA A 354 3.43 -10.91 27.81
N PHE A 355 3.31 -11.84 26.86
CA PHE A 355 2.56 -13.08 27.04
C PHE A 355 3.29 -14.09 27.92
N ASP A 356 4.57 -14.37 27.64
CA ASP A 356 5.42 -15.17 28.52
C ASP A 356 6.80 -14.52 28.71
N PRO A 357 6.94 -13.64 29.72
CA PRO A 357 8.20 -12.95 29.99
C PRO A 357 9.35 -13.90 30.37
N TYR A 358 9.07 -15.10 30.88
CA TYR A 358 10.10 -16.05 31.27
C TYR A 358 10.60 -16.84 30.07
N GLU A 359 9.69 -17.39 29.28
CA GLU A 359 10.04 -18.08 28.03
C GLU A 359 10.75 -17.12 27.05
N TYR A 360 10.28 -15.88 26.93
CA TYR A 360 10.93 -14.87 26.11
C TYR A 360 12.38 -14.64 26.57
N ARG A 361 12.62 -14.43 27.87
CA ARG A 361 13.97 -14.20 28.43
C ARG A 361 14.90 -15.41 28.39
N ASP A 362 14.35 -16.62 28.35
CA ASP A 362 15.14 -17.84 28.20
C ASP A 362 15.60 -18.04 26.75
N ASN A 363 14.86 -17.49 25.78
CA ASN A 363 15.17 -17.62 24.35
C ASN A 363 15.90 -16.40 23.75
N VAL A 364 15.77 -15.22 24.38
CA VAL A 364 16.34 -13.95 23.88
C VAL A 364 17.49 -13.49 24.78
N GLU A 365 18.70 -13.43 24.21
CA GLU A 365 19.88 -12.93 24.92
C GLU A 365 19.95 -11.39 24.91
N ARG A 366 20.51 -10.80 25.98
CA ARG A 366 20.71 -9.35 26.08
C ARG A 366 21.62 -8.84 24.94
N GLY A 367 21.05 -8.06 24.03
CA GLY A 367 21.75 -7.47 22.88
C GLY A 367 21.44 -8.14 21.55
N GLU A 368 20.59 -9.17 21.53
CA GLU A 368 20.01 -9.68 20.28
C GLU A 368 19.02 -8.67 19.69
N ASN A 369 19.00 -8.59 18.36
CA ASN A 369 18.08 -7.73 17.63
C ASN A 369 16.90 -8.58 17.16
N THR A 370 16.07 -9.00 18.10
CA THR A 370 14.89 -9.86 17.88
C THR A 370 13.96 -9.26 16.83
N VAL A 371 13.75 -7.95 16.88
CA VAL A 371 12.97 -7.20 15.88
C VAL A 371 13.54 -7.43 14.48
N GLN A 372 14.86 -7.33 14.28
CA GLN A 372 15.48 -7.57 12.98
C GLN A 372 15.29 -9.02 12.49
N GLU A 373 15.31 -10.00 13.39
CA GLU A 373 15.05 -11.40 13.04
C GLU A 373 13.61 -11.59 12.58
N VAL A 374 12.64 -11.05 13.33
CA VAL A 374 11.23 -11.07 12.97
C VAL A 374 11.00 -10.36 11.63
N MET A 375 11.65 -9.21 11.41
CA MET A 375 11.56 -8.50 10.12
C MET A 375 12.06 -9.34 8.95
N LEU A 376 13.17 -10.07 9.11
CA LEU A 376 13.70 -10.95 8.06
C LEU A 376 12.74 -12.10 7.77
N ASP A 377 12.19 -12.73 8.80
CA ASP A 377 11.22 -13.82 8.66
C ASP A 377 9.92 -13.36 8.00
N LEU A 378 9.39 -12.19 8.39
CA LEU A 378 8.22 -11.58 7.75
C LEU A 378 8.48 -11.27 6.28
N ARG A 379 9.64 -10.68 5.96
CA ARG A 379 10.05 -10.38 4.56
C ARG A 379 10.32 -11.63 3.74
N SER A 380 10.65 -12.76 4.37
CA SER A 380 10.75 -14.07 3.72
C SER A 380 9.41 -14.79 3.58
N GLY A 381 8.29 -14.17 3.97
CA GLY A 381 6.95 -14.74 3.86
C GLY A 381 6.61 -15.74 4.96
N ASN A 382 7.39 -15.81 6.03
CA ASN A 382 7.13 -16.70 7.19
C ASN A 382 6.06 -16.10 8.13
N ILE A 383 4.89 -15.75 7.59
CA ILE A 383 3.81 -15.11 8.35
C ILE A 383 3.03 -16.15 9.16
N HIS A 384 2.93 -17.38 8.65
CA HIS A 384 2.08 -18.43 9.22
C HIS A 384 2.52 -18.89 10.61
N SER A 385 3.83 -18.88 10.90
CA SER A 385 4.38 -19.21 12.21
C SER A 385 3.85 -18.23 13.27
N TYR A 386 3.93 -16.93 13.01
CA TYR A 386 3.43 -15.88 13.90
C TYR A 386 1.91 -15.91 14.04
N ILE A 387 1.16 -16.14 12.96
CA ILE A 387 -0.29 -16.32 13.06
C ILE A 387 -0.64 -17.52 13.95
N SER A 388 0.12 -18.62 13.88
CA SER A 388 -0.11 -19.77 14.76
C SER A 388 0.15 -19.40 16.22
N TYR A 389 1.28 -18.77 16.52
CA TYR A 389 1.63 -18.33 17.87
C TYR A 389 0.58 -17.36 18.45
N LEU A 390 0.14 -16.37 17.67
CA LEU A 390 -0.89 -15.43 18.11
C LEU A 390 -2.25 -16.10 18.34
N LYS A 391 -2.58 -17.18 17.63
CA LYS A 391 -3.80 -17.95 17.90
C LYS A 391 -3.73 -18.63 19.26
N ASP A 392 -2.57 -19.16 19.64
CA ASP A 392 -2.38 -19.75 20.96
C ASP A 392 -2.63 -18.68 22.06
N ILE A 393 -2.17 -17.43 21.86
CA ILE A 393 -2.49 -16.30 22.76
C ILE A 393 -3.99 -15.96 22.77
N VAL A 394 -4.67 -16.04 21.61
CA VAL A 394 -6.11 -15.81 21.53
C VAL A 394 -6.89 -16.89 22.27
N ASP A 395 -6.44 -18.13 22.21
CA ASP A 395 -7.10 -19.29 22.81
C ASP A 395 -6.92 -19.37 24.35
N GLU A 396 -5.90 -18.69 24.91
CA GLU A 396 -5.75 -18.51 26.36
C GLU A 396 -6.75 -17.53 26.98
N GLU A 397 -7.52 -16.78 26.16
CA GLU A 397 -8.57 -15.85 26.62
C GLU A 397 -8.06 -14.81 27.66
N CYS A 398 -6.85 -14.29 27.47
CA CYS A 398 -6.21 -13.29 28.33
C CYS A 398 -6.42 -11.84 27.84
N ASP A 399 -5.89 -10.87 28.58
CA ASP A 399 -5.92 -9.44 28.24
C ASP A 399 -5.21 -9.11 26.93
N LEU A 400 -4.27 -9.96 26.49
CA LEU A 400 -3.58 -9.84 25.21
C LEU A 400 -4.36 -10.44 24.03
N SER A 401 -5.40 -11.24 24.26
CA SER A 401 -6.13 -11.93 23.18
C SER A 401 -6.74 -10.96 22.17
N VAL A 402 -7.17 -9.77 22.59
CA VAL A 402 -7.67 -8.73 21.67
C VAL A 402 -6.52 -8.19 20.80
N ARG A 403 -5.38 -7.84 21.41
CA ARG A 403 -4.19 -7.36 20.70
C ARG A 403 -3.66 -8.41 19.72
N ALA A 404 -3.61 -9.68 20.14
CA ALA A 404 -3.21 -10.80 19.29
C ALA A 404 -4.17 -11.00 18.10
N GLY A 405 -5.49 -10.89 18.34
CA GLY A 405 -6.50 -10.94 17.30
C GLY A 405 -6.31 -9.86 16.23
N VAL A 406 -6.07 -8.62 16.65
CA VAL A 406 -5.78 -7.50 15.72
C VAL A 406 -4.50 -7.76 14.93
N LEU A 407 -3.40 -8.21 15.57
CA LEU A 407 -2.15 -8.53 14.86
C LEU A 407 -2.33 -9.64 13.82
N ILE A 408 -3.17 -10.65 14.08
CA ILE A 408 -3.50 -11.68 13.07
C ILE A 408 -4.15 -11.04 11.84
N GLU A 409 -5.03 -10.05 12.01
CA GLU A 409 -5.63 -9.33 10.89
C GLU A 409 -4.58 -8.53 10.11
N ARG A 410 -3.69 -7.81 10.82
CA ARG A 410 -2.60 -7.05 10.18
C ARG A 410 -1.65 -7.95 9.41
N LEU A 411 -1.27 -9.10 9.97
CA LEU A 411 -0.41 -10.08 9.30
C LEU A 411 -1.07 -10.72 8.08
N LYS A 412 -2.39 -10.92 8.08
CA LYS A 412 -3.12 -11.44 6.90
C LYS A 412 -3.19 -10.43 5.76
N ALA A 413 -3.22 -9.14 6.09
CA ALA A 413 -3.21 -8.04 5.12
C ALA A 413 -1.78 -7.55 4.79
N TYR A 414 -0.75 -8.14 5.38
CA TYR A 414 0.62 -7.70 5.22
C TYR A 414 1.15 -8.08 3.83
N GLU A 415 1.59 -7.06 3.10
CA GLU A 415 2.34 -7.18 1.87
C GLU A 415 3.80 -6.77 2.12
N PRO A 416 4.78 -7.64 1.85
CA PRO A 416 6.17 -7.30 2.11
C PRO A 416 6.69 -6.21 1.19
N GLU A 417 7.22 -5.15 1.79
CA GLU A 417 7.89 -4.06 1.10
C GLU A 417 9.40 -4.32 1.07
N LEU A 418 9.94 -4.70 -0.09
CA LEU A 418 11.38 -4.79 -0.30
C LEU A 418 11.95 -3.49 -0.86
N LEU A 419 12.88 -2.90 -0.11
CA LEU A 419 13.67 -1.77 -0.58
C LEU A 419 14.56 -2.23 -1.76
N LYS A 420 14.58 -1.43 -2.84
CA LYS A 420 15.30 -1.74 -4.09
C LYS A 420 16.81 -1.97 -3.92
N ASP A 421 17.39 -1.50 -2.81
CA ASP A 421 18.82 -1.61 -2.50
C ASP A 421 19.06 -2.25 -1.11
N MET A 422 18.22 -3.20 -0.70
CA MET A 422 18.42 -3.90 0.57
C MET A 422 19.75 -4.67 0.55
N GLU A 423 20.62 -4.41 1.53
CA GLU A 423 21.85 -5.17 1.69
C GLU A 423 21.54 -6.60 2.20
N PRO A 424 22.24 -7.63 1.71
CA PRO A 424 22.07 -8.99 2.22
C PRO A 424 22.41 -9.06 3.71
N MET A 425 21.56 -9.73 4.47
CA MET A 425 21.73 -9.94 5.90
C MET A 425 22.13 -11.39 6.15
N VAL A 426 22.88 -11.62 7.23
CA VAL A 426 23.30 -12.95 7.64
C VAL A 426 23.01 -13.16 9.10
N TYR A 427 22.35 -14.29 9.39
CA TYR A 427 22.06 -14.77 10.72
C TYR A 427 22.99 -15.93 11.08
N VAL A 428 23.74 -15.80 12.15
CA VAL A 428 24.64 -16.84 12.67
C VAL A 428 23.84 -17.78 13.57
N ASN A 429 23.45 -18.93 13.02
CA ASN A 429 22.71 -19.94 13.77
C ASN A 429 23.58 -20.56 14.88
N TYR A 430 24.87 -20.78 14.60
CA TYR A 430 25.83 -21.35 15.54
C TYR A 430 27.25 -21.11 15.03
N CYS A 431 28.19 -20.84 15.93
CA CYS A 431 29.61 -20.80 15.64
C CYS A 431 30.39 -21.42 16.81
N GLU A 432 31.40 -22.22 16.51
CA GLU A 432 32.35 -22.72 17.51
C GLU A 432 33.16 -21.58 18.15
N GLU A 433 33.22 -20.41 17.52
CA GLU A 433 33.71 -19.18 18.15
C GLU A 433 32.60 -18.25 18.62
N SER A 434 32.61 -18.00 19.93
CA SER A 434 31.66 -17.10 20.59
C SER A 434 31.70 -15.67 20.03
N ASP A 435 32.87 -15.19 19.58
CA ASP A 435 33.06 -13.81 19.13
C ASP A 435 32.34 -13.50 17.81
N LEU A 436 31.85 -14.53 17.09
CA LEU A 436 31.03 -14.40 15.90
C LEU A 436 29.53 -14.57 16.17
N MET A 437 29.14 -14.92 17.38
CA MET A 437 27.74 -15.09 17.79
C MET A 437 27.07 -13.78 18.23
N ASN A 438 27.83 -12.69 18.38
CA ASN A 438 27.29 -11.41 18.82
C ASN A 438 27.82 -10.24 17.96
N PRO A 439 26.95 -9.54 17.21
CA PRO A 439 25.51 -9.78 17.06
C PRO A 439 25.23 -11.05 16.22
N ARG A 440 24.10 -11.73 16.48
CA ARG A 440 23.68 -12.91 15.70
C ARG A 440 23.25 -12.54 14.28
N CYS A 441 22.55 -11.43 14.13
CA CYS A 441 22.12 -10.89 12.83
C CYS A 441 22.93 -9.65 12.48
N GLN A 442 23.58 -9.65 11.31
CA GLN A 442 24.35 -8.51 10.82
C GLN A 442 24.44 -8.49 9.29
N LYS A 443 25.02 -7.44 8.73
CA LYS A 443 25.24 -7.31 7.29
C LYS A 443 26.19 -8.39 6.79
N LEU A 444 25.90 -8.97 5.63
CA LEU A 444 26.75 -10.00 5.03
C LEU A 444 28.18 -9.47 4.80
N SER A 445 28.32 -8.24 4.33
CA SER A 445 29.62 -7.61 4.05
C SER A 445 30.53 -7.52 5.28
N GLU A 446 29.95 -7.22 6.45
CA GLU A 446 30.67 -7.11 7.71
C GLU A 446 31.14 -8.49 8.22
N LEU A 447 30.25 -9.49 8.20
CA LEU A 447 30.61 -10.85 8.60
C LEU A 447 31.60 -11.50 7.62
N ASP A 448 31.42 -11.29 6.31
CA ASP A 448 32.31 -11.82 5.27
C ASP A 448 33.73 -11.28 5.45
N ALA A 449 33.89 -9.97 5.68
CA ALA A 449 35.20 -9.36 5.93
C ALA A 449 35.85 -9.90 7.23
N LYS A 450 35.10 -9.98 8.33
CA LYS A 450 35.60 -10.50 9.62
C LYS A 450 36.02 -11.97 9.51
N THR A 451 35.21 -12.80 8.86
CA THR A 451 35.52 -14.22 8.65
C THR A 451 36.71 -14.41 7.70
N ALA A 452 36.85 -13.59 6.65
CA ALA A 452 37.99 -13.62 5.74
C ALA A 452 39.31 -13.26 6.43
N GLU A 453 39.31 -12.23 7.29
CA GLU A 453 40.50 -11.84 8.06
C GLU A 453 40.91 -12.94 9.05
N MET A 454 39.94 -13.49 9.78
CA MET A 454 40.18 -14.59 10.72
C MET A 454 40.69 -15.86 10.01
N ASP A 455 40.07 -16.25 8.90
CA ASP A 455 40.47 -17.42 8.12
C ASP A 455 41.93 -17.29 7.65
N LYS A 456 42.30 -16.12 7.12
CA LYS A 456 43.67 -15.81 6.71
C LYS A 456 44.67 -15.87 7.87
N GLU A 457 44.32 -15.30 9.02
CA GLU A 457 45.20 -15.28 10.20
C GLU A 457 45.45 -16.71 10.72
N TRP A 458 44.42 -17.53 10.78
CA TRP A 458 44.50 -18.88 11.34
C TRP A 458 45.16 -19.86 10.37
N TYR A 459 44.86 -19.72 9.09
CA TYR A 459 45.49 -20.53 8.05
C TYR A 459 47.01 -20.33 7.97
N ALA A 460 47.49 -19.13 8.30
CA ALA A 460 48.93 -18.84 8.40
C ALA A 460 49.62 -19.57 9.57
N LYS A 461 48.87 -19.95 10.60
CA LYS A 461 49.37 -20.67 11.79
C LYS A 461 49.23 -22.18 11.57
N ARG A 462 50.29 -22.80 11.03
CA ARG A 462 50.34 -24.24 10.75
C ARG A 462 51.19 -25.03 11.74
N ASP A 463 50.77 -26.27 12.02
CA ASP A 463 51.56 -27.19 12.83
C ASP A 463 52.84 -27.58 12.05
N PRO A 464 54.04 -27.38 12.61
CA PRO A 464 55.30 -27.69 11.92
C PRO A 464 55.49 -29.17 11.56
N LYS A 465 54.72 -30.08 12.13
CA LYS A 465 54.83 -31.53 11.94
C LYS A 465 53.83 -32.09 10.95
N THR A 466 52.61 -31.56 10.92
CA THR A 466 51.52 -32.06 10.05
C THR A 466 51.24 -31.14 8.87
N GLU A 467 51.79 -29.91 8.86
CA GLU A 467 51.43 -28.82 7.94
C GLU A 467 49.95 -28.44 7.97
N GLU A 468 49.16 -28.94 8.92
CA GLU A 468 47.73 -28.64 9.03
C GLU A 468 47.50 -27.32 9.79
N PRO A 469 46.35 -26.64 9.55
CA PRO A 469 45.96 -25.47 10.32
C PRO A 469 45.86 -25.81 11.81
N THR A 470 46.45 -24.97 12.66
CA THR A 470 46.43 -25.17 14.13
C THR A 470 45.05 -24.97 14.74
N LYS A 471 44.16 -24.29 14.02
CA LYS A 471 42.80 -23.97 14.46
C LYS A 471 41.86 -23.95 13.27
N ILE A 472 40.75 -24.67 13.40
CA ILE A 472 39.62 -24.65 12.48
C ILE A 472 38.37 -24.50 13.35
N ALA A 473 37.46 -23.60 12.97
CA ALA A 473 36.18 -23.44 13.64
C ALA A 473 35.04 -23.51 12.63
N LYS A 474 33.97 -24.21 12.97
CA LYS A 474 32.79 -24.34 12.12
C LYS A 474 31.76 -23.25 12.42
N ILE A 475 31.19 -22.66 11.37
CA ILE A 475 30.11 -21.68 11.44
C ILE A 475 28.90 -22.16 10.63
N TYR A 476 27.70 -21.94 11.16
CA TYR A 476 26.42 -22.21 10.51
C TYR A 476 25.65 -20.90 10.38
N VAL A 477 25.31 -20.53 9.15
CA VAL A 477 24.68 -19.26 8.82
C VAL A 477 23.42 -19.45 7.98
N THR A 478 22.48 -18.53 8.13
CA THR A 478 21.36 -18.32 7.23
C THR A 478 21.59 -17.00 6.52
N VAL A 479 21.69 -17.01 5.19
CA VAL A 479 21.90 -15.80 4.39
C VAL A 479 20.56 -15.38 3.82
N TYR A 480 20.18 -14.12 4.03
CA TYR A 480 18.96 -13.49 3.50
C TYR A 480 19.34 -12.49 2.42
N TYR A 481 18.66 -12.52 1.28
CA TYR A 481 18.99 -11.70 0.13
C TYR A 481 17.75 -11.39 -0.71
N ALA A 482 17.77 -10.24 -1.39
CA ALA A 482 16.71 -9.80 -2.28
C ALA A 482 17.12 -10.02 -3.74
N GLU A 483 16.29 -10.73 -4.51
CA GLU A 483 16.47 -10.80 -5.96
C GLU A 483 15.75 -9.66 -6.68
N LYS A 484 16.30 -9.26 -7.83
CA LYS A 484 15.82 -8.07 -8.53
C LYS A 484 14.42 -8.30 -9.11
N GLY A 485 13.45 -7.53 -8.61
CA GLY A 485 12.07 -7.56 -9.08
C GLY A 485 11.17 -8.51 -8.29
N GLU A 486 11.69 -9.12 -7.22
CA GLU A 486 10.90 -9.96 -6.32
C GLU A 486 10.35 -9.17 -5.14
N GLN A 487 9.28 -9.70 -4.54
CA GLN A 487 8.59 -9.11 -3.37
C GLN A 487 8.97 -9.78 -2.05
N MET A 488 9.73 -10.89 -2.07
CA MET A 488 10.10 -11.65 -0.87
C MET A 488 11.61 -11.84 -0.76
N LEU A 489 12.13 -11.87 0.47
CA LEU A 489 13.52 -12.24 0.73
C LEU A 489 13.70 -13.74 0.56
N HIS A 490 14.66 -14.09 -0.28
CA HIS A 490 15.18 -15.46 -0.34
C HIS A 490 16.13 -15.69 0.82
N HIS A 491 16.19 -16.95 1.26
CA HIS A 491 17.21 -17.36 2.21
C HIS A 491 17.70 -18.78 1.99
N PHE A 492 18.93 -19.05 2.41
CA PHE A 492 19.45 -20.41 2.46
C PHE A 492 20.34 -20.61 3.69
N LYS A 493 20.39 -21.86 4.18
CA LYS A 493 21.24 -22.27 5.30
C LYS A 493 22.52 -22.92 4.80
N LYS A 494 23.65 -22.59 5.41
CA LYS A 494 24.95 -23.13 5.03
C LYS A 494 25.90 -23.26 6.22
N SER A 495 26.74 -24.29 6.18
CA SER A 495 27.88 -24.42 7.09
C SER A 495 29.19 -24.20 6.36
N MET A 496 30.15 -23.59 7.04
CA MET A 496 31.49 -23.25 6.54
C MET A 496 32.54 -23.47 7.63
N ASP A 497 33.79 -23.62 7.21
CA ASP A 497 34.93 -23.78 8.12
C ASP A 497 35.83 -22.53 8.03
N ILE A 498 36.21 -21.99 9.18
CA ILE A 498 37.10 -20.84 9.33
C ILE A 498 38.48 -21.37 9.73
N GLY A 499 39.52 -20.98 9.00
CA GLY A 499 40.92 -21.39 9.19
C GLY A 499 41.42 -22.39 8.14
N ASN A 500 40.59 -22.73 7.14
CA ASN A 500 40.96 -23.62 6.03
C ASN A 500 41.64 -22.87 4.86
N GLY A 501 41.65 -21.53 4.88
CA GLY A 501 42.30 -20.70 3.87
C GLY A 501 41.42 -20.40 2.65
N HIS A 502 40.12 -20.70 2.72
CA HIS A 502 39.16 -20.46 1.62
C HIS A 502 38.50 -19.07 1.68
N GLY A 503 38.89 -18.21 2.62
CA GLY A 503 38.43 -16.83 2.75
C GLY A 503 37.09 -16.68 3.47
N GLY A 504 36.41 -15.57 3.21
CA GLY A 504 35.10 -15.25 3.79
C GLY A 504 33.97 -16.12 3.27
N ILE A 505 32.77 -15.89 3.79
CA ILE A 505 31.52 -16.57 3.45
C ILE A 505 31.32 -16.70 1.94
N VAL A 506 31.40 -15.59 1.20
CA VAL A 506 31.13 -15.55 -0.25
C VAL A 506 32.17 -16.34 -1.04
N SER A 507 33.44 -16.27 -0.62
CA SER A 507 34.54 -17.04 -1.25
C SER A 507 34.34 -18.54 -1.05
N GLN A 508 33.91 -18.96 0.15
CA GLN A 508 33.60 -20.35 0.45
C GLN A 508 32.35 -20.85 -0.29
N LEU A 509 31.29 -20.04 -0.40
CA LEU A 509 30.12 -20.40 -1.22
C LEU A 509 30.50 -20.65 -2.67
N LYS A 510 31.35 -19.80 -3.23
CA LYS A 510 31.85 -19.94 -4.59
C LYS A 510 32.67 -21.22 -4.75
N TYR A 511 33.61 -21.48 -3.84
CA TYR A 511 34.42 -22.69 -3.85
C TYR A 511 33.55 -23.95 -3.77
N ASP A 512 32.58 -23.98 -2.86
CA ASP A 512 31.66 -25.09 -2.68
C ASP A 512 30.76 -25.32 -3.90
N ASN A 513 30.31 -24.25 -4.56
CA ASN A 513 29.52 -24.33 -5.78
C ASN A 513 30.37 -24.88 -6.95
N GLU A 514 31.57 -24.34 -7.16
CA GLU A 514 32.54 -24.81 -8.16
C GLU A 514 32.88 -26.30 -7.96
N MET A 515 33.07 -26.75 -6.70
CA MET A 515 33.34 -28.15 -6.38
C MET A 515 32.17 -29.06 -6.69
N LYS A 516 30.94 -28.67 -6.33
CA LYS A 516 29.73 -29.46 -6.63
C LYS A 516 29.44 -29.59 -8.12
N LEU A 517 29.82 -28.59 -8.92
CA LEU A 517 29.68 -28.60 -10.37
C LEU A 517 30.76 -29.41 -11.10
N THR A 518 31.90 -29.66 -10.45
CA THR A 518 33.06 -30.35 -11.07
C THR A 518 33.30 -31.76 -10.53
N ASP A 519 32.76 -32.11 -9.36
CA ASP A 519 32.89 -33.43 -8.78
C ASP A 519 31.98 -34.45 -9.47
N GLU A 520 32.56 -35.23 -10.40
CA GLU A 520 31.86 -36.29 -11.13
C GLU A 520 31.26 -37.37 -10.21
N TYR A 521 31.90 -37.67 -9.08
CA TYR A 521 31.37 -38.67 -8.14
C TYR A 521 30.10 -38.16 -7.47
N TRP A 522 30.13 -36.91 -7.00
CA TRP A 522 28.97 -36.27 -6.39
C TRP A 522 27.81 -36.08 -7.38
N ILE A 523 28.10 -35.64 -8.60
CA ILE A 523 27.11 -35.50 -9.67
C ILE A 523 26.45 -36.85 -9.98
N ASN A 524 27.24 -37.93 -10.07
CA ASN A 524 26.69 -39.27 -10.30
C ASN A 524 25.86 -39.76 -9.11
N TYR A 525 26.26 -39.44 -7.88
CA TYR A 525 25.46 -39.73 -6.69
C TYR A 525 24.10 -39.02 -6.73
N GLN A 526 24.05 -37.74 -7.11
CA GLN A 526 22.78 -36.99 -7.24
C GLN A 526 21.92 -37.52 -8.39
N LYS A 527 22.51 -37.91 -9.54
CA LYS A 527 21.79 -38.58 -10.63
C LYS A 527 21.11 -39.88 -10.18
N GLY A 528 21.69 -40.57 -9.21
CA GLY A 528 21.15 -41.80 -8.64
C GLY A 528 19.87 -41.63 -7.81
N LYS A 529 19.52 -40.40 -7.40
CA LYS A 529 18.32 -40.12 -6.58
C LYS A 529 17.04 -39.95 -7.40
N GLY A 530 17.16 -39.64 -8.69
CA GLY A 530 16.03 -39.47 -9.60
C GLY A 530 16.29 -38.35 -10.60
N SER A 531 15.70 -38.44 -11.79
CA SER A 531 15.91 -37.45 -12.86
C SER A 531 15.36 -36.07 -12.49
N GLU A 532 14.20 -36.02 -11.84
CA GLU A 532 13.57 -34.76 -11.42
C GLU A 532 14.35 -34.07 -10.29
N GLU A 533 14.75 -34.82 -9.25
CA GLU A 533 15.57 -34.29 -8.15
C GLU A 533 16.95 -33.82 -8.65
N PHE A 534 17.56 -34.57 -9.57
CA PHE A 534 18.83 -34.17 -10.17
C PHE A 534 18.69 -32.90 -11.01
N GLN A 535 17.61 -32.77 -11.78
CA GLN A 535 17.38 -31.56 -12.57
C GLN A 535 17.20 -30.34 -11.67
N LYS A 536 16.34 -30.43 -10.64
CA LYS A 536 16.17 -29.36 -9.65
C LYS A 536 17.48 -28.99 -8.96
N TYR A 537 18.27 -29.99 -8.55
CA TYR A 537 19.58 -29.77 -7.95
C TYR A 537 20.55 -29.01 -8.87
N MET A 538 20.55 -29.32 -10.17
CA MET A 538 21.37 -28.62 -11.15
C MET A 538 20.87 -27.20 -11.42
N GLU A 539 19.54 -27.00 -11.42
CA GLU A 539 18.92 -25.67 -11.50
C GLU A 539 19.35 -24.81 -10.30
N ASP A 540 19.20 -25.31 -9.07
CA ASP A 540 19.61 -24.61 -7.84
C ASP A 540 21.11 -24.25 -7.83
N LEU A 541 21.98 -25.15 -8.30
CA LEU A 541 23.42 -24.89 -8.40
C LEU A 541 23.73 -23.80 -9.43
N THR A 542 23.07 -23.86 -10.58
CA THR A 542 23.27 -22.93 -11.70
C THR A 542 22.74 -21.54 -11.32
N ASP A 543 21.60 -21.50 -10.65
CA ASP A 543 21.01 -20.29 -10.10
C ASP A 543 21.93 -19.62 -9.08
N MET A 544 22.44 -20.41 -8.13
CA MET A 544 23.42 -19.93 -7.16
C MET A 544 24.70 -19.38 -7.84
N GLN A 545 25.15 -20.00 -8.93
CA GLN A 545 26.34 -19.59 -9.67
C GLN A 545 26.13 -18.32 -10.52
N ASN A 546 24.95 -18.14 -11.12
CA ASN A 546 24.68 -17.10 -12.11
C ASN A 546 23.95 -15.89 -11.53
N HIS A 547 23.21 -16.05 -10.43
CA HIS A 547 22.33 -15.02 -9.87
C HIS A 547 22.74 -14.68 -8.42
N VAL A 548 22.68 -15.65 -7.50
CA VAL A 548 22.93 -15.43 -6.07
C VAL A 548 24.36 -14.98 -5.79
N LEU A 549 25.37 -15.74 -6.23
CA LEU A 549 26.78 -15.43 -5.93
C LEU A 549 27.21 -14.06 -6.47
N PRO A 550 26.92 -13.69 -7.74
CA PRO A 550 27.21 -12.34 -8.24
C PRO A 550 26.52 -11.23 -7.44
N TYR A 551 25.28 -11.44 -7.02
CA TYR A 551 24.54 -10.50 -6.18
C TYR A 551 25.23 -10.32 -4.82
N LEU A 552 25.49 -11.41 -4.08
CA LEU A 552 26.17 -11.35 -2.78
C LEU A 552 27.58 -10.74 -2.89
N GLN A 553 28.31 -11.07 -3.96
CA GLN A 553 29.62 -10.49 -4.26
C GLN A 553 29.56 -8.96 -4.38
N SER A 554 28.53 -8.41 -5.03
CA SER A 554 28.43 -6.96 -5.23
C SER A 554 28.43 -6.13 -3.94
N PHE A 555 27.99 -6.71 -2.82
CA PHE A 555 27.98 -6.06 -1.50
C PHE A 555 29.24 -6.29 -0.67
N CYS A 556 29.96 -7.38 -0.92
CA CYS A 556 31.18 -7.72 -0.16
C CYS A 556 32.46 -7.12 -0.78
N ASN A 557 32.37 -6.65 -2.03
CA ASN A 557 33.51 -6.31 -2.85
C ASN A 557 33.91 -4.83 -2.84
N LEU A 558 34.57 -4.40 -1.77
CA LEU A 558 35.68 -3.44 -1.87
C LEU A 558 37.01 -4.13 -2.21
N GLU A 559 37.10 -5.47 -2.14
CA GLU A 559 38.32 -6.25 -2.37
C GLU A 559 38.49 -6.85 -3.78
N GLU A 560 37.44 -6.87 -4.62
CA GLU A 560 37.48 -7.61 -5.91
C GLU A 560 38.52 -7.10 -6.91
N LYS A 561 39.00 -5.85 -6.76
CA LYS A 561 40.14 -5.39 -7.57
C LYS A 561 41.40 -6.20 -7.26
N GLY A 562 41.65 -6.54 -5.99
CA GLY A 562 42.88 -7.21 -5.57
C GLY A 562 42.87 -8.73 -5.73
N VAL A 563 41.69 -9.37 -5.74
CA VAL A 563 41.55 -10.83 -5.92
C VAL A 563 41.52 -11.20 -7.40
N LYS A 564 40.85 -10.38 -8.23
CA LYS A 564 40.88 -10.56 -9.69
C LYS A 564 42.30 -10.32 -10.23
N GLU A 565 42.99 -9.27 -9.75
CA GLU A 565 44.41 -9.04 -10.06
C GLU A 565 45.32 -10.19 -9.59
N ARG A 566 45.09 -10.79 -8.40
CA ARG A 566 45.89 -11.93 -7.91
C ARG A 566 45.60 -13.24 -8.63
N ARG A 567 44.35 -13.51 -9.01
CA ARG A 567 43.97 -14.70 -9.80
C ARG A 567 44.49 -14.56 -11.24
N GLU A 568 44.43 -13.35 -11.82
CA GLU A 568 45.02 -13.04 -13.12
C GLU A 568 46.56 -13.07 -13.09
N GLN A 569 47.21 -12.62 -12.01
CA GLN A 569 48.66 -12.75 -11.81
C GLN A 569 49.10 -14.21 -11.64
N GLN A 570 48.39 -15.02 -10.83
CA GLN A 570 48.72 -16.44 -10.66
C GLN A 570 48.46 -17.26 -11.93
N ILE A 571 47.46 -16.87 -12.73
CA ILE A 571 47.21 -17.47 -14.04
C ILE A 571 48.29 -17.04 -15.03
N ALA A 572 48.68 -15.75 -15.06
CA ALA A 572 49.76 -15.23 -15.91
C ALA A 572 51.12 -15.87 -15.58
N GLU A 573 51.49 -16.02 -14.30
CA GLU A 573 52.72 -16.68 -13.86
C GLU A 573 52.74 -18.18 -14.23
N ARG A 574 51.58 -18.85 -14.24
CA ARG A 574 51.45 -20.25 -14.71
C ARG A 574 51.58 -20.39 -16.23
N TYR A 575 51.22 -19.35 -17.00
CA TYR A 575 51.34 -19.35 -18.45
C TYR A 575 52.71 -18.82 -18.94
N GLU A 576 53.36 -17.92 -18.21
CA GLU A 576 54.74 -17.46 -18.49
C GLU A 576 55.79 -18.51 -18.14
N GLY A 577 55.61 -19.28 -17.05
CA GLY A 577 56.52 -20.38 -16.69
C GLY A 577 56.53 -21.58 -17.65
N ARG A 578 55.66 -21.57 -18.68
CA ARG A 578 55.57 -22.63 -19.71
C ARG A 578 56.07 -22.16 -21.08
N ALA A 579 56.43 -20.88 -21.23
CA ALA A 579 56.87 -20.29 -22.49
C ALA A 579 58.41 -20.24 -22.67
N ASP A 580 59.19 -20.45 -21.61
CA ASP A 580 60.67 -20.37 -21.65
C ASP A 580 61.39 -21.64 -22.17
N GLU A 581 60.66 -22.67 -22.58
CA GLU A 581 61.22 -23.78 -23.36
C GLU A 581 60.57 -23.85 -24.75
N ARG A 582 60.83 -22.85 -25.60
CA ARG A 582 61.00 -23.01 -27.05
C ARG A 582 61.41 -21.71 -27.73
N VAL A 583 62.66 -21.71 -28.18
CA VAL A 583 63.11 -21.17 -29.48
C VAL A 583 63.21 -19.65 -29.60
N THR A 584 64.41 -19.16 -29.26
CA THR A 584 65.27 -18.31 -30.11
C THR A 584 64.68 -17.85 -31.45
N SER A 585 64.51 -16.53 -31.66
CA SER A 585 65.18 -15.73 -32.70
C SER A 585 64.38 -14.50 -33.16
N THR A 586 65.14 -13.43 -33.41
CA THR A 586 64.91 -12.25 -34.27
C THR A 586 64.13 -11.04 -33.74
N GLU A 587 64.82 -9.90 -33.91
CA GLU A 587 64.56 -8.53 -33.48
C GLU A 587 63.70 -7.73 -34.47
N ALA A 588 63.13 -6.62 -33.97
CA ALA A 588 63.18 -5.25 -34.53
C ALA A 588 61.89 -4.56 -35.04
N ASN A 589 61.79 -3.29 -34.57
CA ASN A 589 61.11 -2.07 -35.07
C ASN A 589 59.62 -1.86 -34.72
N GLU A 590 59.21 -0.87 -33.92
CA GLU A 590 59.40 0.61 -33.84
C GLU A 590 58.24 1.45 -34.45
N VAL A 591 57.61 2.26 -33.58
CA VAL A 591 57.23 3.71 -33.76
C VAL A 591 55.94 3.98 -34.59
N VAL A 592 54.91 4.74 -34.17
CA VAL A 592 54.76 6.20 -33.78
C VAL A 592 53.35 6.36 -33.11
N LYS A 593 53.17 6.94 -31.90
CA LYS A 593 52.67 8.32 -31.54
C LYS A 593 51.45 8.85 -32.33
N ASP A 594 50.49 9.64 -31.83
CA ASP A 594 50.41 10.66 -30.76
C ASP A 594 48.92 10.77 -30.32
N VAL A 595 48.56 10.87 -29.02
CA VAL A 595 48.48 12.07 -28.15
C VAL A 595 47.32 13.03 -28.44
N GLY A 596 46.46 13.18 -27.42
CA GLY A 596 45.46 14.25 -27.30
C GLY A 596 44.70 14.19 -25.96
N LYS A 597 45.38 14.51 -24.85
CA LYS A 597 44.80 14.75 -23.51
C LYS A 597 44.17 16.14 -23.44
N THR A 598 43.08 16.28 -22.67
CA THR A 598 42.90 17.17 -21.48
C THR A 598 41.42 17.11 -21.07
N ASP A 599 41.02 16.51 -19.95
CA ASP A 599 41.13 16.90 -18.52
C ASP A 599 40.03 17.85 -17.99
N ARG A 600 39.35 17.37 -16.94
CA ARG A 600 38.75 18.05 -15.75
C ARG A 600 37.24 18.40 -15.69
N LYS A 601 36.53 17.50 -14.95
CA LYS A 601 35.39 17.64 -13.99
C LYS A 601 35.51 18.83 -13.00
N PRO A 602 34.58 19.06 -12.03
CA PRO A 602 33.12 18.81 -11.90
C PRO A 602 32.34 20.03 -11.29
N ALA A 603 31.01 19.95 -11.14
CA ALA A 603 30.27 20.77 -10.17
C ALA A 603 29.08 20.00 -9.57
N GLN A 604 28.89 20.18 -8.27
CA GLN A 604 27.94 19.51 -7.35
C GLN A 604 26.64 20.33 -7.18
N GLN A 605 25.53 19.64 -6.86
CA GLN A 605 24.47 19.97 -5.86
C GLN A 605 23.38 18.88 -5.96
N LYS A 606 23.20 17.94 -5.00
CA LYS A 606 22.45 17.98 -3.71
C LYS A 606 21.03 18.57 -3.86
N GLN A 607 19.94 17.77 -3.89
CA GLN A 607 19.17 17.09 -2.80
C GLN A 607 18.28 18.00 -1.92
N ALA A 608 16.95 17.79 -2.01
CA ALA A 608 15.87 17.81 -0.99
C ALA A 608 14.51 17.78 -1.76
N VAL A 609 13.68 16.72 -1.78
CA VAL A 609 12.84 16.02 -0.77
C VAL A 609 11.48 16.71 -0.49
N ASP A 610 10.44 16.00 -0.95
CA ASP A 610 9.06 15.77 -0.49
C ASP A 610 8.04 16.86 -0.12
N GLY A 611 6.79 16.54 -0.51
CA GLY A 611 5.54 17.05 0.05
C GLY A 611 4.46 17.26 -1.01
N LYS A 612 3.79 16.21 -1.51
CA LYS A 612 2.50 16.38 -2.20
C LYS A 612 1.39 16.20 -1.18
N ASP A 613 0.90 17.31 -0.66
CA ASP A 613 -0.34 17.37 0.12
C ASP A 613 -1.53 16.98 -0.77
N LYS A 614 -2.44 16.20 -0.19
CA LYS A 614 -3.69 15.75 -0.80
C LYS A 614 -4.61 16.97 -0.93
N LYS A 615 -4.87 17.46 -2.16
CA LYS A 615 -5.83 18.57 -2.41
C LYS A 615 -7.22 18.10 -1.95
N LEU A 616 -7.76 18.71 -0.88
CA LEU A 616 -9.14 18.53 -0.40
C LEU A 616 -10.14 18.95 -1.49
N SER A 617 -11.25 18.23 -1.65
CA SER A 617 -12.30 18.54 -2.62
C SER A 617 -13.02 19.85 -2.29
N ILE A 618 -13.64 20.50 -3.27
CA ILE A 618 -14.37 21.76 -3.05
C ILE A 618 -15.47 21.55 -2.01
N HIS A 619 -16.20 20.44 -2.05
CA HIS A 619 -17.22 20.05 -1.07
C HIS A 619 -16.65 19.91 0.35
N GLU A 620 -15.47 19.30 0.51
CA GLU A 620 -14.79 19.21 1.81
C GLU A 620 -14.38 20.61 2.33
N ARG A 621 -13.92 21.49 1.45
CA ARG A 621 -13.62 22.90 1.79
C ARG A 621 -14.90 23.68 2.13
N LEU A 622 -16.01 23.38 1.46
CA LEU A 622 -17.35 23.95 1.70
C LEU A 622 -17.96 23.46 3.00
N GLU A 623 -17.77 22.20 3.39
CA GLU A 623 -18.23 21.64 4.67
C GLU A 623 -17.47 22.30 5.83
N ILE A 624 -16.16 22.52 5.64
CA ILE A 624 -15.30 23.23 6.59
C ILE A 624 -15.69 24.70 6.68
N ASN A 625 -15.90 25.39 5.55
CA ASN A 625 -16.34 26.78 5.52
C ASN A 625 -17.78 26.94 6.05
N LYS A 626 -18.71 26.03 5.75
CA LYS A 626 -20.07 25.99 6.33
C LYS A 626 -20.04 25.70 7.82
N ARG A 627 -19.18 24.81 8.33
CA ARG A 627 -18.98 24.62 9.78
C ARG A 627 -18.42 25.88 10.45
N ILE A 628 -17.40 26.50 9.87
CA ILE A 628 -16.80 27.75 10.38
C ILE A 628 -17.81 28.90 10.33
N ILE A 629 -18.66 28.95 9.31
CA ILE A 629 -19.73 29.95 9.15
C ILE A 629 -20.91 29.65 10.08
N GLN A 630 -21.35 28.41 10.28
CA GLN A 630 -22.44 28.03 11.20
C GLN A 630 -22.03 28.17 12.67
N GLU A 631 -20.78 27.86 13.03
CA GLU A 631 -20.20 28.15 14.35
C GLU A 631 -20.12 29.66 14.62
N LYS A 632 -19.99 30.48 13.57
CA LYS A 632 -19.96 31.95 13.65
C LYS A 632 -21.33 32.63 13.43
N GLN A 633 -22.31 31.96 12.81
CA GLN A 633 -23.67 32.46 12.52
C GLN A 633 -24.71 32.04 13.56
N GLY A 634 -24.30 31.37 14.64
CA GLY A 634 -25.04 31.32 15.89
C GLY A 634 -25.00 32.63 16.68
N LYS A 635 -25.18 33.79 16.03
CA LYS A 635 -25.60 35.09 16.60
C LYS A 635 -25.71 36.17 15.52
N ASP A 636 -26.84 36.88 15.57
CA ASP A 636 -27.25 38.08 14.85
C ASP A 636 -27.67 37.95 13.38
N LYS A 637 -29.00 37.89 13.22
CA LYS A 637 -29.79 38.26 12.05
C LYS A 637 -29.95 39.80 11.97
N THR A 638 -29.76 40.33 10.75
CA THR A 638 -30.47 41.43 10.04
C THR A 638 -30.74 42.75 10.80
N GLU A 639 -30.53 43.97 10.28
CA GLU A 639 -30.83 44.50 8.94
C GLU A 639 -30.45 46.00 8.81
N ARG A 640 -30.62 46.55 7.59
CA ARG A 640 -30.59 47.96 7.08
C ARG A 640 -29.39 48.25 6.18
N GLY A 641 -29.48 48.37 4.85
CA GLY A 641 -30.60 48.71 3.96
C GLY A 641 -30.51 50.18 3.57
N VAL A 642 -30.15 50.51 2.32
CA VAL A 642 -30.60 51.71 1.60
C VAL A 642 -30.61 51.48 0.08
N ASP A 643 -31.79 51.77 -0.44
CA ASP A 643 -32.33 51.81 -1.79
C ASP A 643 -31.66 52.86 -2.71
N LEU A 644 -31.51 52.56 -4.01
CA LEU A 644 -31.20 53.55 -5.06
C LEU A 644 -32.07 53.30 -6.30
N GLY A 645 -33.32 53.77 -6.22
CA GLY A 645 -34.23 53.94 -7.35
C GLY A 645 -34.19 55.37 -7.92
N VAL A 646 -33.63 55.47 -9.12
CA VAL A 646 -33.32 56.67 -9.92
C VAL A 646 -34.58 57.39 -10.47
N ARG A 647 -34.49 58.72 -10.60
CA ARG A 647 -35.48 59.59 -11.28
C ARG A 647 -35.12 59.86 -12.74
N THR A 648 -36.18 59.97 -13.55
CA THR A 648 -36.36 60.72 -14.82
C THR A 648 -35.68 60.15 -16.08
N VAL A 649 -36.37 59.94 -17.22
CA VAL A 649 -37.58 60.60 -17.80
C VAL A 649 -38.51 59.56 -18.42
#